data_AF-A0A355C072-F1
#
_entry.id   AF-A0A355C072-F1
#
_cell.length_a   1.000
_cell.length_b   1.000
_cell.length_c   1.000
_cell.angle_alpha   90.00
_cell.angle_beta   90.00
_cell.angle_gamma   90.00
#
_symmetry.space_group_name_H-M   'P 1'
#
loop_
_entity.id
_entity.type
_entity.pdbx_description
1 polymer ?
#
loop_
_entity_poly.entity_id
_entity_poly.type
_entity_poly.pdbx_seq_one_letter_code
_entity_poly.pdbx_strand_id
1 'polypeptide(L)'
;MAEGFHSAADAKTLKRVVDLARARKESPKTKAGELAAPFESYIEQLVRFATGEDRHWDEPAGLLTRALEAFKASEKRSAGKPQVSLRLVKAADWRETRLVLDIATDDMPFIVDSVTSALAESGKQVSFFVNAVVTVARDAKGQRQNDGAGALAESMIHAEMDPPVDDAEIARLKAEIESVLADVALAVRDFPKMTARMRAAIDQLKAARIKGGDAEMRQESIEFLERLHHSKFTFLGARRYAYAARSGKAKFTHDEKADLGILKDSARRILKTTFSDEGELSAPVAAFMASPDPIIITKANFRSTVHRRVHLDYVGVKLYDANGKVTGEDRFAGLLTSDIYNRPASDLPILKLKVERAVAGAGFRPGGHNAKALVHILETFPRDEMLQADVETLRETALGILRLYKRPRTKLFLRRDRFDRFVSALVFVPRDRFSSTVREEIGATIAGAYDGHVAAFSPHFGDASLVRVHYIIGLKPGAPEGPSITELTRRIRLITRNWSDGLLDALRAAHDGATPQGLFKRYEHAFDAAYRERVEPGEALDDIAVIETMGGAVQTQRVLRRPGDPQSAIIIKLYRRGEPLKLSMVIPPLEHLGLSVVQEATYEVAPGDGAAECVIHDFTAEEREGRAVDVGASKKHIEEALEAIFGGRTEDDGFNALVVNAGLSWREAWMLRAAAKYILQAGVPYSQNYIEQTLSKHPAIARALVAAFHARFNPAGPAKKEPRLKELDAAVARVKELLEAVKSLDEDRILRRFLNLILAMVRTNYYQRTEDNGFKPYVSFKIVSAAVDDLPEPRPYREIFMSGPRVDGVHLRFGPVARGGLRWSDRREDFRTEVLGLVKAQRVKNAVIVPTGSKGGFYPKQLPAGDRNAIFEEGRGAYMQFIRSLLDITDNLQGGKTVAPKNVFRWDDDDPYLVVAADKGTATFSDTANGISAEYGFWLGDAFASGGSAGYDHKVMGITARGAWEAVKRHFREMGKDIQKEPFTVAGIGDMSGDVFGNGMLLSEQIRLVAAFDHRDIFIDPDPDPATSYAERKRMFALARSSWQDYDKQLISKGGGVFSRSAKSIPLSREMKALLGLSADQAAPQEIMKAILKLDVEL
;
A
#
# COMPACT_ATOMS: atom_id res chain seq x y z
N MET A 1 3.60 -51.59 -32.44
CA MET A 1 2.76 -50.49 -32.96
C MET A 1 3.62 -49.25 -32.96
N ALA A 2 3.41 -48.29 -33.87
CA ALA A 2 4.04 -46.98 -33.71
C ALA A 2 3.41 -46.33 -32.46
N GLU A 3 4.17 -46.19 -31.39
CA GLU A 3 3.77 -45.42 -30.21
C GLU A 3 4.13 -43.95 -30.45
N GLY A 4 3.26 -43.02 -30.01
CA GLY A 4 3.45 -41.57 -30.15
C GLY A 4 2.27 -40.82 -30.77
N PHE A 5 2.37 -39.50 -30.85
CA PHE A 5 1.37 -38.64 -31.49
C PHE A 5 1.55 -38.65 -33.01
N HIS A 6 0.42 -38.64 -33.74
CA HIS A 6 0.39 -38.75 -35.20
C HIS A 6 -0.52 -37.67 -35.80
N SER A 7 -0.01 -36.45 -35.89
CA SER A 7 -0.66 -35.34 -36.60
C SER A 7 -0.03 -35.11 -37.99
N ALA A 8 -0.76 -34.44 -38.88
CA ALA A 8 -0.21 -34.01 -40.18
C ALA A 8 0.96 -33.02 -40.01
N ALA A 9 0.97 -32.27 -38.90
CA ALA A 9 2.03 -31.34 -38.56
C ALA A 9 3.30 -32.11 -38.12
N ASP A 10 3.16 -33.18 -37.34
CA ASP A 10 4.24 -34.06 -36.89
C ASP A 10 4.92 -34.72 -38.09
N ALA A 11 4.14 -35.20 -39.06
CA ALA A 11 4.67 -35.80 -40.29
C ALA A 11 5.49 -34.79 -41.11
N LYS A 12 5.06 -33.52 -41.16
CA LYS A 12 5.78 -32.44 -41.87
C LYS A 12 7.08 -32.07 -41.15
N THR A 13 7.04 -31.93 -39.83
CA THR A 13 8.23 -31.63 -39.01
C THR A 13 9.22 -32.78 -39.05
N LEU A 14 8.77 -34.03 -38.88
CA LEU A 14 9.60 -35.23 -38.98
C LEU A 14 10.32 -35.31 -40.32
N LYS A 15 9.61 -35.09 -41.43
CA LYS A 15 10.23 -35.05 -42.77
C LYS A 15 11.36 -34.03 -42.84
N ARG A 16 11.14 -32.80 -42.34
CA ARG A 16 12.17 -31.75 -42.32
C ARG A 16 13.37 -32.12 -41.44
N VAL A 17 13.14 -32.73 -40.28
CA VAL A 17 14.22 -33.19 -39.38
C VAL A 17 15.05 -34.28 -40.04
N VAL A 18 14.42 -35.27 -40.68
CA VAL A 18 15.13 -36.36 -41.40
C VAL A 18 15.91 -35.83 -42.61
N ASP A 19 15.34 -34.90 -43.38
CA ASP A 19 16.02 -34.27 -44.51
C ASP A 19 17.27 -33.50 -44.03
N LEU A 20 17.16 -32.75 -42.92
CA LEU A 20 18.31 -32.09 -42.28
C LEU A 20 19.34 -33.11 -41.76
N ALA A 21 18.89 -34.22 -41.18
CA ALA A 21 19.78 -35.27 -40.68
C ALA A 21 20.61 -35.91 -41.81
N ARG A 22 20.01 -36.16 -42.97
CA ARG A 22 20.72 -36.69 -44.15
C ARG A 22 21.78 -35.72 -44.68
N ALA A 23 21.47 -34.42 -44.68
CA ALA A 23 22.38 -33.37 -45.15
C ALA A 23 23.53 -33.06 -44.17
N ARG A 24 23.33 -33.22 -42.86
CA ARG A 24 24.33 -32.89 -41.83
C ARG A 24 25.43 -33.96 -41.75
N LYS A 25 26.69 -33.53 -41.80
CA LYS A 25 27.87 -34.43 -41.80
C LYS A 25 28.06 -35.18 -40.47
N GLU A 26 27.65 -34.58 -39.37
CA GLU A 26 27.80 -35.11 -38.01
C GLU A 26 26.78 -36.22 -37.68
N SER A 27 25.78 -36.43 -38.53
CA SER A 27 24.76 -37.46 -38.33
C SER A 27 25.37 -38.86 -38.44
N PRO A 28 25.01 -39.78 -37.53
CA PRO A 28 25.39 -41.19 -37.62
C PRO A 28 24.96 -41.82 -38.94
N LYS A 29 25.95 -42.31 -39.70
CA LYS A 29 25.74 -42.97 -41.00
C LYS A 29 26.31 -44.38 -41.00
N THR A 30 25.74 -45.22 -41.85
CA THR A 30 26.27 -46.55 -42.19
C THR A 30 27.56 -46.40 -43.00
N LYS A 31 28.32 -47.49 -43.18
CA LYS A 31 29.48 -47.47 -44.10
C LYS A 31 29.12 -47.10 -45.54
N ALA A 32 27.86 -47.28 -45.95
CA ALA A 32 27.34 -46.91 -47.26
C ALA A 32 26.93 -45.41 -47.37
N GLY A 33 27.06 -44.63 -46.28
CA GLY A 33 26.74 -43.20 -46.25
C GLY A 33 25.25 -42.88 -46.03
N GLU A 34 24.41 -43.90 -45.81
CA GLU A 34 23.00 -43.77 -45.45
C GLU A 34 22.84 -43.45 -43.96
N LEU A 35 21.72 -42.86 -43.56
CA LEU A 35 21.45 -42.60 -42.14
C LEU A 35 21.38 -43.94 -41.39
N ALA A 36 22.06 -44.05 -40.25
CA ALA A 36 22.03 -45.30 -39.48
C ALA A 36 20.60 -45.59 -39.00
N ALA A 37 20.07 -46.79 -39.26
CA ALA A 37 18.69 -47.16 -38.91
C ALA A 37 18.34 -46.94 -37.43
N PRO A 38 19.23 -47.19 -36.44
CA PRO A 38 18.96 -46.87 -35.04
C PRO A 38 18.80 -45.36 -34.79
N PHE A 39 19.52 -44.51 -35.52
CA PHE A 39 19.42 -43.05 -35.39
C PHE A 39 18.17 -42.50 -36.07
N GLU A 40 17.80 -43.02 -37.25
CA GLU A 40 16.54 -42.67 -37.92
C GLU A 40 15.33 -43.04 -37.04
N SER A 41 15.36 -44.23 -36.44
CA SER A 41 14.33 -44.68 -35.49
C SER A 41 14.25 -43.79 -34.23
N TYR A 42 15.39 -43.32 -33.73
CA TYR A 42 15.43 -42.40 -32.60
C TYR A 42 14.82 -41.02 -32.95
N ILE A 43 15.18 -40.46 -34.11
CA ILE A 43 14.60 -39.20 -34.61
C ILE A 43 13.08 -39.32 -34.77
N GLU A 44 12.61 -40.42 -35.38
CA GLU A 44 11.20 -40.68 -35.60
C GLU A 44 10.41 -40.66 -34.29
N GLN A 45 10.91 -41.36 -33.26
CA GLN A 45 10.27 -41.39 -31.95
C GLN A 45 10.39 -40.05 -31.22
N LEU A 46 11.55 -39.38 -31.27
CA LEU A 46 11.75 -38.07 -30.65
C LEU A 46 10.77 -37.03 -31.17
N VAL A 47 10.54 -36.96 -32.49
CA VAL A 47 9.59 -36.02 -33.08
C VAL A 47 8.14 -36.40 -32.77
N ARG A 48 7.82 -37.70 -32.66
CA ARG A 48 6.46 -38.18 -32.34
C ARG A 48 6.07 -38.01 -30.88
N PHE A 49 7.05 -38.00 -29.97
CA PHE A 49 6.82 -37.77 -28.55
C PHE A 49 6.99 -36.30 -28.15
N ALA A 50 7.68 -35.49 -28.96
CA ALA A 50 7.67 -34.03 -28.82
C ALA A 50 6.27 -33.47 -29.16
N THR A 51 5.70 -32.67 -28.26
CA THR A 51 4.34 -32.13 -28.42
C THR A 51 4.36 -30.77 -29.11
N GLY A 52 3.29 -30.39 -29.81
CA GLY A 52 3.16 -29.06 -30.43
C GLY A 52 3.07 -27.89 -29.43
N GLU A 53 3.00 -28.18 -28.12
CA GLU A 53 3.03 -27.18 -27.04
C GLU A 53 4.46 -26.86 -26.57
N ASP A 54 5.46 -27.65 -26.99
CA ASP A 54 6.86 -27.39 -26.68
C ASP A 54 7.36 -26.18 -27.48
N ARG A 55 7.94 -25.19 -26.80
CA ARG A 55 8.33 -23.85 -27.31
C ARG A 55 9.25 -23.83 -28.56
N HIS A 56 9.75 -24.99 -29.00
CA HIS A 56 10.66 -25.15 -30.14
C HIS A 56 10.31 -26.35 -31.03
N TRP A 57 9.08 -26.87 -30.94
CA TRP A 57 8.63 -28.02 -31.74
C TRP A 57 8.62 -27.72 -33.25
N ASP A 58 8.42 -26.46 -33.64
CA ASP A 58 8.45 -25.98 -35.02
C ASP A 58 9.86 -25.66 -35.55
N GLU A 59 10.91 -25.93 -34.78
CA GLU A 59 12.32 -25.74 -35.13
C GLU A 59 13.03 -27.08 -35.44
N PRO A 60 12.92 -27.63 -36.66
CA PRO A 60 13.56 -28.88 -37.06
C PRO A 60 15.08 -28.99 -36.77
N ALA A 61 15.81 -27.86 -36.83
CA ALA A 61 17.24 -27.83 -36.53
C ALA A 61 17.54 -28.03 -35.03
N GLY A 62 16.69 -27.48 -34.16
CA GLY A 62 16.78 -27.68 -32.71
C GLY A 62 16.48 -29.12 -32.32
N LEU A 63 15.42 -29.71 -32.87
CA LEU A 63 15.08 -31.13 -32.67
C LEU A 63 16.19 -32.08 -33.14
N LEU A 64 16.79 -31.80 -34.31
CA LEU A 64 17.94 -32.59 -34.79
C LEU A 64 19.15 -32.46 -33.86
N THR A 65 19.40 -31.26 -33.33
CA THR A 65 20.55 -31.03 -32.42
C THR A 65 20.36 -31.81 -31.11
N ARG A 66 19.17 -31.79 -30.51
CA ARG A 66 18.80 -32.65 -29.37
C ARG A 66 19.00 -34.12 -29.70
N ALA A 67 18.53 -34.56 -30.87
CA ALA A 67 18.66 -35.94 -31.29
C ALA A 67 20.13 -36.37 -31.40
N LEU A 68 20.98 -35.55 -32.00
CA LEU A 68 22.42 -35.82 -32.13
C LEU A 68 23.12 -35.88 -30.77
N GLU A 69 22.83 -34.95 -29.88
CA GLU A 69 23.45 -34.89 -28.55
C GLU A 69 23.07 -36.09 -27.69
N ALA A 70 21.77 -36.42 -27.61
CA ALA A 70 21.28 -37.56 -26.85
C ALA A 70 21.81 -38.89 -27.42
N PHE A 71 21.83 -39.02 -28.75
CA PHE A 71 22.34 -40.22 -29.41
C PHE A 71 23.86 -40.36 -29.27
N LYS A 72 24.60 -39.25 -29.23
CA LYS A 72 26.03 -39.25 -28.91
C LYS A 72 26.28 -39.63 -27.45
N ALA A 73 25.46 -39.15 -26.52
CA ALA A 73 25.57 -39.53 -25.11
C ALA A 73 25.47 -41.07 -24.94
N SER A 74 24.60 -41.73 -25.72
CA SER A 74 24.41 -43.19 -25.69
C SER A 74 25.42 -44.02 -26.49
N GLU A 75 26.47 -43.39 -27.04
CA GLU A 75 27.43 -44.04 -27.93
C GLU A 75 28.17 -45.24 -27.29
N LYS A 76 28.53 -45.13 -26.00
CA LYS A 76 29.23 -46.17 -25.25
C LYS A 76 28.46 -46.58 -24.01
N ARG A 77 28.08 -47.86 -23.92
CA ARG A 77 27.35 -48.44 -22.78
C ARG A 77 27.76 -49.89 -22.55
N SER A 78 28.05 -50.26 -21.30
CA SER A 78 28.33 -51.65 -20.93
C SER A 78 27.02 -52.47 -20.85
N ALA A 79 27.07 -53.73 -21.28
CA ALA A 79 25.91 -54.63 -21.21
C ALA A 79 25.36 -54.75 -19.77
N GLY A 80 24.04 -54.70 -19.61
CA GLY A 80 23.37 -54.80 -18.31
C GLY A 80 23.57 -53.61 -17.36
N LYS A 81 24.22 -52.53 -17.80
CA LYS A 81 24.35 -51.29 -17.03
C LYS A 81 23.72 -50.12 -17.79
N PRO A 82 22.97 -49.23 -17.10
CA PRO A 82 22.51 -47.99 -17.71
C PRO A 82 23.69 -47.04 -17.92
N GLN A 83 23.62 -46.23 -18.98
CA GLN A 83 24.47 -45.07 -19.17
C GLN A 83 23.62 -43.83 -18.89
N VAL A 84 24.03 -43.02 -17.91
CA VAL A 84 23.32 -41.80 -17.48
C VAL A 84 24.26 -40.61 -17.64
N SER A 85 23.81 -39.61 -18.38
CA SER A 85 24.51 -38.35 -18.61
C SER A 85 23.61 -37.20 -18.16
N LEU A 86 24.13 -36.34 -17.27
CA LEU A 86 23.43 -35.16 -16.78
C LEU A 86 24.34 -33.95 -17.02
N ARG A 87 23.90 -32.99 -17.83
CA ARG A 87 24.73 -31.91 -18.38
C ARG A 87 24.04 -30.56 -18.26
N LEU A 88 24.73 -29.55 -17.76
CA LEU A 88 24.27 -28.16 -17.84
C LEU A 88 24.62 -27.59 -19.21
N VAL A 89 23.60 -27.35 -20.03
CA VAL A 89 23.76 -26.69 -21.34
C VAL A 89 23.59 -25.18 -21.12
N LYS A 90 24.73 -24.47 -21.06
CA LYS A 90 24.76 -23.01 -20.93
C LYS A 90 24.50 -22.37 -22.28
N ALA A 91 23.57 -21.43 -22.30
CA ALA A 91 23.29 -20.59 -23.47
C ALA A 91 23.82 -19.16 -23.26
N ALA A 92 23.76 -18.34 -24.32
CA ALA A 92 24.16 -16.94 -24.25
C ALA A 92 23.18 -16.11 -23.39
N ASP A 93 21.88 -16.45 -23.42
CA ASP A 93 20.86 -15.92 -22.51
C ASP A 93 20.67 -16.91 -21.34
N TRP A 94 20.62 -16.40 -20.11
CA TRP A 94 20.35 -17.21 -18.92
C TRP A 94 18.97 -17.89 -19.00
N ARG A 95 18.01 -17.27 -19.70
CA ARG A 95 16.67 -17.84 -19.99
C ARG A 95 16.72 -19.07 -20.89
N GLU A 96 17.85 -19.28 -21.56
CA GLU A 96 18.08 -20.40 -22.47
C GLU A 96 18.92 -21.54 -21.88
N THR A 97 19.39 -21.38 -20.65
CA THR A 97 20.20 -22.41 -19.96
C THR A 97 19.31 -23.54 -19.47
N ARG A 98 19.69 -24.80 -19.75
CA ARG A 98 18.91 -26.01 -19.42
C ARG A 98 19.78 -27.05 -18.73
N LEU A 99 19.19 -27.86 -17.86
CA LEU A 99 19.78 -29.13 -17.45
C LEU A 99 19.25 -30.25 -18.36
N VAL A 100 20.15 -31.02 -18.96
CA VAL A 100 19.80 -32.10 -19.90
C VAL A 100 20.18 -33.45 -19.29
N LEU A 101 19.20 -34.36 -19.23
CA LEU A 101 19.34 -35.75 -18.81
C LEU A 101 19.21 -36.66 -20.03
N ASP A 102 20.26 -37.42 -20.31
CA ASP A 102 20.28 -38.47 -21.33
C ASP A 102 20.48 -39.84 -20.64
N ILE A 103 19.63 -40.82 -20.93
CA ILE A 103 19.73 -42.19 -20.42
C ILE A 103 19.72 -43.16 -21.59
N ALA A 104 20.58 -44.17 -21.55
CA ALA A 104 20.46 -45.37 -22.39
C ALA A 104 20.55 -46.63 -21.52
N THR A 105 19.57 -47.51 -21.61
CA THR A 105 19.49 -48.75 -20.82
C THR A 105 18.77 -49.86 -21.60
N ASP A 106 18.92 -51.11 -21.19
CA ASP A 106 18.13 -52.23 -21.73
C ASP A 106 16.63 -51.95 -21.54
N ASP A 107 15.81 -52.21 -22.55
CA ASP A 107 14.37 -51.96 -22.49
C ASP A 107 13.66 -52.91 -21.52
N MET A 108 12.90 -52.34 -20.58
CA MET A 108 12.12 -53.09 -19.59
C MET A 108 10.99 -52.24 -18.99
N PRO A 109 9.96 -52.87 -18.38
CA PRO A 109 8.86 -52.13 -17.75
C PRO A 109 9.31 -51.17 -16.65
N PHE A 110 8.52 -50.13 -16.42
CA PHE A 110 8.66 -49.11 -15.36
C PHE A 110 9.79 -48.08 -15.51
N ILE A 111 10.66 -48.13 -16.53
CA ILE A 111 11.75 -47.15 -16.67
C ILE A 111 11.22 -45.71 -16.67
N VAL A 112 10.28 -45.40 -17.57
CA VAL A 112 9.77 -44.03 -17.78
C VAL A 112 9.12 -43.49 -16.51
N ASP A 113 8.17 -44.22 -15.94
CA ASP A 113 7.45 -43.79 -14.73
C ASP A 113 8.39 -43.60 -13.53
N SER A 114 9.42 -44.44 -13.41
CA SER A 114 10.38 -44.36 -12.30
C SER A 114 11.30 -43.14 -12.43
N VAL A 115 11.80 -42.86 -13.64
CA VAL A 115 12.66 -41.71 -13.93
C VAL A 115 11.88 -40.41 -13.76
N THR A 116 10.69 -40.31 -14.35
CA THR A 116 9.82 -39.13 -14.22
C THR A 116 9.44 -38.85 -12.76
N SER A 117 9.11 -39.89 -11.99
CA SER A 117 8.83 -39.74 -10.56
C SER A 117 10.05 -39.26 -9.75
N ALA A 118 11.26 -39.71 -10.11
CA ALA A 118 12.50 -39.28 -9.44
C ALA A 118 12.83 -37.79 -9.74
N LEU A 119 12.59 -37.34 -10.97
CA LEU A 119 12.73 -35.94 -11.35
C LEU A 119 11.75 -35.04 -10.59
N ALA A 120 10.48 -35.43 -10.52
CA ALA A 120 9.45 -34.68 -9.81
C ALA A 120 9.74 -34.55 -8.31
N GLU A 121 10.15 -35.63 -7.64
CA GLU A 121 10.51 -35.62 -6.21
C GLU A 121 11.73 -34.72 -5.93
N SER A 122 12.64 -34.62 -6.90
CA SER A 122 13.81 -33.73 -6.83
C SER A 122 13.48 -32.27 -7.14
N GLY A 123 12.19 -31.93 -7.32
CA GLY A 123 11.73 -30.58 -7.65
C GLY A 123 12.09 -30.14 -9.08
N LYS A 124 12.42 -31.08 -9.97
CA LYS A 124 12.78 -30.78 -11.36
C LYS A 124 11.55 -30.86 -12.24
N GLN A 125 11.00 -29.69 -12.58
CA GLN A 125 9.98 -29.58 -13.62
C GLN A 125 10.63 -29.84 -14.98
N VAL A 126 10.07 -30.82 -15.70
CA VAL A 126 10.57 -31.25 -17.00
C VAL A 126 9.90 -30.41 -18.08
N SER A 127 10.70 -29.68 -18.86
CA SER A 127 10.25 -28.82 -19.95
C SER A 127 10.23 -29.54 -21.31
N PHE A 128 10.93 -30.66 -21.44
CA PHE A 128 10.91 -31.51 -22.63
C PHE A 128 11.22 -32.95 -22.21
N PHE A 129 10.46 -33.94 -22.66
CA PHE A 129 10.68 -35.35 -22.30
C PHE A 129 10.41 -36.27 -23.48
N VAL A 130 11.37 -37.13 -23.80
CA VAL A 130 11.25 -38.15 -24.83
C VAL A 130 11.79 -39.47 -24.30
N ASN A 131 11.06 -40.56 -24.58
CA ASN A 131 11.54 -41.93 -24.45
C ASN A 131 11.40 -42.61 -25.81
N ALA A 132 12.50 -43.16 -26.32
CA ALA A 132 12.52 -43.90 -27.58
C ALA A 132 13.10 -45.29 -27.34
N VAL A 133 12.40 -46.33 -27.81
CA VAL A 133 12.88 -47.71 -27.76
C VAL A 133 13.55 -48.02 -29.09
N VAL A 134 14.88 -48.11 -29.08
CA VAL A 134 15.70 -48.23 -30.28
C VAL A 134 16.45 -49.56 -30.27
N THR A 135 16.42 -50.26 -31.39
CA THR A 135 17.17 -51.50 -31.58
C THR A 135 18.63 -51.20 -31.89
N VAL A 136 19.55 -51.53 -30.97
CA VAL A 136 20.98 -51.16 -31.05
C VAL A 136 21.87 -52.39 -30.98
N ALA A 137 22.84 -52.50 -31.89
CA ALA A 137 23.94 -53.46 -31.79
C ALA A 137 25.17 -52.80 -31.16
N ARG A 138 25.86 -53.51 -30.24
CA ARG A 138 27.08 -53.04 -29.57
C ARG A 138 28.20 -54.07 -29.66
N ASP A 139 29.43 -53.61 -29.69
CA ASP A 139 30.61 -54.49 -29.59
C ASP A 139 30.93 -54.91 -28.15
N ALA A 140 31.93 -55.77 -27.97
CA ALA A 140 32.37 -56.25 -26.65
C ALA A 140 32.88 -55.12 -25.71
N LYS A 141 33.22 -53.94 -26.24
CA LYS A 141 33.63 -52.76 -25.47
C LYS A 141 32.46 -51.83 -25.15
N GLY A 142 31.24 -52.18 -25.59
CA GLY A 142 30.02 -51.40 -25.38
C GLY A 142 29.81 -50.28 -26.40
N GLN A 143 30.63 -50.21 -27.45
CA GLN A 143 30.54 -49.20 -28.49
C GLN A 143 29.39 -49.56 -29.45
N ARG A 144 28.49 -48.60 -29.70
CA ARG A 144 27.42 -48.78 -30.68
C ARG A 144 27.96 -49.00 -32.09
N GLN A 145 27.40 -49.97 -32.80
CA GLN A 145 27.70 -50.30 -34.19
C GLN A 145 26.52 -49.89 -35.07
N ASN A 146 26.74 -49.00 -36.03
CA ASN A 146 25.68 -48.53 -36.94
C ASN A 146 25.19 -49.63 -37.91
N ASP A 147 26.02 -50.65 -38.15
CA ASP A 147 25.80 -51.75 -39.12
C ASP A 147 25.84 -53.16 -38.46
N GLY A 148 25.70 -53.26 -37.14
CA GLY A 148 25.96 -54.49 -36.39
C GLY A 148 24.82 -55.51 -36.39
N ALA A 149 25.16 -56.81 -36.36
CA ALA A 149 24.21 -57.92 -36.17
C ALA A 149 24.11 -58.32 -34.68
N GLY A 150 22.90 -58.61 -34.18
CA GLY A 150 22.64 -58.97 -32.78
C GLY A 150 22.20 -57.78 -31.92
N ALA A 151 21.06 -57.18 -32.28
CA ALA A 151 20.59 -55.95 -31.66
C ALA A 151 19.62 -56.20 -30.49
N LEU A 152 19.78 -55.43 -29.42
CA LEU A 152 18.89 -55.41 -28.27
C LEU A 152 18.04 -54.15 -28.31
N ALA A 153 16.81 -54.22 -27.79
CA ALA A 153 16.01 -53.04 -27.56
C ALA A 153 16.59 -52.24 -26.39
N GLU A 154 16.91 -50.97 -26.62
CA GLU A 154 17.36 -50.03 -25.60
C GLU A 154 16.34 -48.90 -25.45
N SER A 155 15.92 -48.61 -24.21
CA SER A 155 15.19 -47.38 -23.92
C SER A 155 16.19 -46.22 -23.83
N MET A 156 16.02 -45.23 -24.70
CA MET A 156 16.77 -43.98 -24.69
C MET A 156 15.87 -42.84 -24.22
N ILE A 157 16.21 -42.21 -23.09
CA ILE A 157 15.48 -41.06 -22.56
C ILE A 157 16.30 -39.79 -22.79
N HIS A 158 15.62 -38.74 -23.24
CA HIS A 158 16.13 -37.37 -23.27
C HIS A 158 15.15 -36.47 -22.54
N ALA A 159 15.61 -35.75 -21.52
CA ALA A 159 14.80 -34.81 -20.77
C ALA A 159 15.52 -33.49 -20.55
N GLU A 160 14.83 -32.37 -20.76
CA GLU A 160 15.29 -31.03 -20.43
C GLU A 160 14.50 -30.49 -19.23
N MET A 161 15.17 -29.80 -18.33
CA MET A 161 14.58 -29.25 -17.11
C MET A 161 15.30 -27.96 -16.69
N ASP A 162 14.75 -27.29 -15.68
CA ASP A 162 15.33 -26.08 -15.12
C ASP A 162 16.78 -26.30 -14.65
N PRO A 163 17.67 -25.30 -14.84
CA PRO A 163 19.06 -25.41 -14.45
C PRO A 163 19.20 -25.66 -12.94
N PRO A 164 20.23 -26.42 -12.51
CA PRO A 164 20.51 -26.66 -11.11
C PRO A 164 21.12 -25.42 -10.44
N VAL A 165 21.02 -25.37 -9.12
CA VAL A 165 21.60 -24.31 -8.29
C VAL A 165 23.12 -24.49 -8.16
N ASP A 166 23.60 -25.75 -8.08
CA ASP A 166 25.01 -26.08 -7.93
C ASP A 166 25.40 -27.47 -8.49
N ASP A 167 26.71 -27.75 -8.55
CA ASP A 167 27.25 -29.03 -9.04
C ASP A 167 26.92 -30.22 -8.10
N ALA A 168 26.70 -29.95 -6.81
CA ALA A 168 26.34 -31.00 -5.86
C ALA A 168 24.92 -31.53 -6.11
N GLU A 169 24.01 -30.67 -6.57
CA GLU A 169 22.68 -31.04 -7.01
C GLU A 169 22.72 -31.95 -8.24
N ILE A 170 23.56 -31.64 -9.24
CA ILE A 170 23.78 -32.50 -10.42
C ILE A 170 24.26 -33.88 -9.98
N ALA A 171 25.26 -33.94 -9.10
CA ALA A 171 25.81 -35.21 -8.62
C ALA A 171 24.76 -36.04 -7.86
N ARG A 172 23.96 -35.41 -6.98
CA ARG A 172 22.87 -36.09 -6.25
C ARG A 172 21.79 -36.61 -7.18
N LEU A 173 21.33 -35.80 -8.14
CA LEU A 173 20.30 -36.19 -9.08
C LEU A 173 20.77 -37.36 -9.97
N LYS A 174 22.01 -37.31 -10.45
CA LYS A 174 22.59 -38.40 -11.24
C LYS A 174 22.62 -39.71 -10.44
N ALA A 175 23.11 -39.68 -9.20
CA ALA A 175 23.17 -40.85 -8.34
C ALA A 175 21.77 -41.42 -8.04
N GLU A 176 20.77 -40.55 -7.85
CA GLU A 176 19.38 -40.97 -7.64
C GLU A 176 18.82 -41.70 -8.87
N ILE A 177 19.02 -41.16 -10.08
CA ILE A 177 18.56 -41.80 -11.32
C ILE A 177 19.26 -43.15 -11.55
N GLU A 178 20.57 -43.24 -11.31
CA GLU A 178 21.31 -44.51 -11.43
C GLU A 178 20.79 -45.56 -10.43
N SER A 179 20.51 -45.15 -9.18
CA SER A 179 19.92 -46.01 -8.15
C SER A 179 18.52 -46.50 -8.55
N VAL A 180 17.68 -45.61 -9.08
CA VAL A 180 16.34 -45.94 -9.58
C VAL A 180 16.38 -46.99 -10.69
N LEU A 181 17.26 -46.82 -11.68
CA LEU A 181 17.39 -47.76 -12.79
C LEU A 181 17.91 -49.12 -12.33
N ALA A 182 18.82 -49.15 -11.34
CA ALA A 182 19.28 -50.39 -10.73
C ALA A 182 18.14 -51.15 -10.03
N ASP A 183 17.27 -50.43 -9.32
CA ASP A 183 16.11 -51.02 -8.65
C ASP A 183 15.07 -51.58 -9.63
N VAL A 184 14.81 -50.86 -10.73
CA VAL A 184 13.95 -51.34 -11.82
C VAL A 184 14.49 -52.66 -12.37
N ALA A 185 15.79 -52.73 -12.66
CA ALA A 185 16.42 -53.94 -13.18
C ALA A 185 16.35 -55.12 -12.18
N LEU A 186 16.56 -54.87 -10.88
CA LEU A 186 16.45 -55.90 -9.84
C LEU A 186 15.01 -56.42 -9.71
N ALA A 187 14.03 -55.52 -9.68
CA ALA A 187 12.62 -55.86 -9.55
C ALA A 187 12.13 -56.69 -10.74
N VAL A 188 12.43 -56.26 -11.97
CA VAL A 188 12.03 -56.97 -13.20
C VAL A 188 12.69 -58.34 -13.29
N ARG A 189 14.01 -58.44 -13.02
CA ARG A 189 14.75 -59.71 -13.07
C ARG A 189 14.20 -60.76 -12.10
N ASP A 190 13.90 -60.38 -10.86
CA ASP A 190 13.46 -61.31 -9.82
C ASP A 190 11.93 -61.45 -9.74
N PHE A 191 11.16 -60.74 -10.56
CA PHE A 191 9.69 -60.77 -10.58
C PHE A 191 9.10 -62.19 -10.68
N PRO A 192 9.59 -63.10 -11.56
CA PRO A 192 9.08 -64.47 -11.63
C PRO A 192 9.33 -65.25 -10.32
N LYS A 193 10.46 -65.02 -9.65
CA LYS A 193 10.80 -65.69 -8.38
C LYS A 193 9.92 -65.21 -7.24
N MET A 194 9.63 -63.90 -7.18
CA MET A 194 8.73 -63.33 -6.19
C MET A 194 7.29 -63.83 -6.36
N THR A 195 6.82 -63.92 -7.60
CA THR A 195 5.49 -64.46 -7.93
C THR A 195 5.37 -65.94 -7.56
N ALA A 196 6.38 -66.76 -7.89
CA ALA A 196 6.42 -68.17 -7.50
C ALA A 196 6.42 -68.36 -5.98
N ARG A 197 7.07 -67.46 -5.24
CA ARG A 197 7.08 -67.48 -3.78
C ARG A 197 5.73 -67.13 -3.16
N MET A 198 5.02 -66.15 -3.72
CA MET A 198 3.64 -65.85 -3.32
C MET A 198 2.73 -67.07 -3.55
N ARG A 199 2.86 -67.75 -4.71
CA ARG A 199 2.11 -68.98 -4.99
C ARG A 199 2.38 -70.06 -3.94
N ALA A 200 3.65 -70.31 -3.62
CA ALA A 200 4.01 -71.29 -2.60
C ALA A 200 3.43 -70.97 -1.21
N ALA A 201 3.43 -69.69 -0.81
CA ALA A 201 2.83 -69.26 0.45
C ALA A 201 1.30 -69.46 0.46
N ILE A 202 0.61 -69.20 -0.67
CA ILE A 202 -0.83 -69.46 -0.83
C ILE A 202 -1.13 -70.95 -0.67
N ASP A 203 -0.37 -71.81 -1.36
CA ASP A 203 -0.59 -73.27 -1.33
C ASP A 203 -0.36 -73.84 0.08
N GLN A 204 0.68 -73.34 0.77
CA GLN A 204 0.95 -73.68 2.17
C GLN A 204 -0.18 -73.23 3.11
N LEU A 205 -0.71 -72.02 2.92
CA LEU A 205 -1.82 -71.50 3.72
C LEU A 205 -3.12 -72.30 3.47
N LYS A 206 -3.37 -72.78 2.25
CA LYS A 206 -4.50 -73.68 1.94
C LYS A 206 -4.35 -75.03 2.64
N ALA A 207 -3.16 -75.60 2.67
CA ALA A 207 -2.89 -76.91 3.27
C ALA A 207 -2.85 -76.90 4.82
N ALA A 208 -2.53 -75.76 5.44
CA ALA A 208 -2.34 -75.65 6.89
C ALA A 208 -3.61 -75.97 7.71
N ARG A 209 -3.46 -76.65 8.86
CA ARG A 209 -4.56 -76.94 9.81
C ARG A 209 -4.52 -75.98 11.01
N ILE A 210 -4.84 -74.71 10.77
CA ILE A 210 -4.82 -73.65 11.79
C ILE A 210 -5.94 -73.89 12.83
N LYS A 211 -5.61 -73.94 14.13
CA LYS A 211 -6.59 -74.11 15.23
C LYS A 211 -7.06 -72.75 15.78
N GLY A 212 -8.36 -72.58 15.98
CA GLY A 212 -8.93 -71.42 16.73
C GLY A 212 -9.03 -70.09 15.98
N GLY A 213 -8.98 -70.09 14.64
CA GLY A 213 -9.11 -68.88 13.81
C GLY A 213 -10.48 -68.71 13.15
N ASP A 214 -10.76 -67.49 12.67
CA ASP A 214 -11.94 -67.16 11.87
C ASP A 214 -11.82 -67.76 10.47
N ALA A 215 -12.65 -68.76 10.17
CA ALA A 215 -12.63 -69.49 8.91
C ALA A 215 -12.98 -68.60 7.70
N GLU A 216 -13.88 -67.63 7.88
CA GLU A 216 -14.23 -66.67 6.83
C GLU A 216 -13.05 -65.74 6.54
N MET A 217 -12.44 -65.17 7.58
CA MET A 217 -11.27 -64.29 7.43
C MET A 217 -10.08 -65.02 6.78
N ARG A 218 -9.88 -66.30 7.09
CA ARG A 218 -8.87 -67.13 6.43
C ARG A 218 -9.16 -67.30 4.94
N GLN A 219 -10.40 -67.61 4.57
CA GLN A 219 -10.80 -67.78 3.18
C GLN A 219 -10.64 -66.47 2.39
N GLU A 220 -11.09 -65.35 2.96
CA GLU A 220 -10.92 -64.00 2.40
C GLU A 220 -9.44 -63.63 2.23
N SER A 221 -8.58 -64.01 3.17
CA SER A 221 -7.12 -63.82 3.07
C SER A 221 -6.51 -64.60 1.91
N ILE A 222 -6.95 -65.84 1.69
CA ILE A 222 -6.49 -66.67 0.56
C ILE A 222 -6.92 -66.04 -0.77
N GLU A 223 -8.20 -65.65 -0.90
CA GLU A 223 -8.70 -65.02 -2.11
C GLU A 223 -7.99 -63.68 -2.39
N PHE A 224 -7.70 -62.90 -1.33
CA PHE A 224 -6.92 -61.67 -1.46
C PHE A 224 -5.52 -61.94 -2.03
N LEU A 225 -4.78 -62.90 -1.46
CA LEU A 225 -3.44 -63.25 -1.93
C LEU A 225 -3.45 -63.80 -3.37
N GLU A 226 -4.46 -64.59 -3.75
CA GLU A 226 -4.63 -65.06 -5.13
C GLU A 226 -4.80 -63.89 -6.09
N ARG A 227 -5.61 -62.89 -5.73
CA ARG A 227 -5.75 -61.67 -6.53
C ARG A 227 -4.42 -60.94 -6.67
N LEU A 228 -3.65 -60.77 -5.60
CA LEU A 228 -2.32 -60.16 -5.67
C LEU A 228 -1.40 -60.91 -6.65
N HIS A 229 -1.41 -62.25 -6.59
CA HIS A 229 -0.66 -63.10 -7.52
C HIS A 229 -1.13 -62.94 -8.98
N HIS A 230 -2.42 -62.78 -9.24
CA HIS A 230 -3.01 -62.59 -10.57
C HIS A 230 -2.94 -61.11 -11.05
N SER A 231 -1.74 -60.53 -11.01
CA SER A 231 -1.41 -59.20 -11.54
C SER A 231 -2.10 -58.01 -10.84
N LYS A 232 -2.50 -58.16 -9.57
CA LYS A 232 -3.02 -57.04 -8.75
C LYS A 232 -2.00 -56.47 -7.77
N PHE A 233 -0.75 -56.94 -7.87
CA PHE A 233 0.38 -56.46 -7.10
C PHE A 233 1.65 -56.39 -7.97
N THR A 234 2.28 -55.22 -8.03
CA THR A 234 3.60 -55.07 -8.63
C THR A 234 4.65 -55.49 -7.61
N PHE A 235 5.20 -56.70 -7.75
CA PHE A 235 6.24 -57.23 -6.86
C PHE A 235 7.56 -56.52 -7.07
N LEU A 236 8.13 -55.94 -6.01
CA LEU A 236 9.40 -55.20 -6.07
C LEU A 236 10.48 -55.84 -5.20
N GLY A 237 10.12 -56.48 -4.08
CA GLY A 237 11.04 -57.28 -3.29
C GLY A 237 10.36 -58.31 -2.40
N ALA A 238 11.09 -59.34 -1.98
CA ALA A 238 10.62 -60.30 -0.98
C ALA A 238 11.75 -60.74 -0.02
N ARG A 239 11.41 -60.98 1.26
CA ARG A 239 12.35 -61.40 2.32
C ARG A 239 11.75 -62.49 3.21
N ARG A 240 12.56 -63.48 3.63
CA ARG A 240 12.12 -64.59 4.51
C ARG A 240 12.62 -64.39 5.94
N TYR A 241 11.77 -64.71 6.90
CA TYR A 241 12.16 -64.91 8.27
C TYR A 241 11.72 -66.28 8.76
N ALA A 242 12.64 -67.03 9.38
CA ALA A 242 12.30 -68.21 10.17
C ALA A 242 11.87 -67.77 11.58
N TYR A 243 10.82 -68.38 12.11
CA TYR A 243 10.25 -68.07 13.42
C TYR A 243 10.44 -69.23 14.39
N ALA A 244 10.99 -68.93 15.57
CA ALA A 244 11.03 -69.87 16.68
C ALA A 244 10.60 -69.18 17.98
N ALA A 245 9.66 -69.81 18.70
CA ALA A 245 9.30 -69.44 20.06
C ALA A 245 9.84 -70.51 21.02
N ARG A 246 10.81 -70.15 21.86
CA ARG A 246 11.35 -71.02 22.93
C ARG A 246 11.38 -70.24 24.25
N SER A 247 10.90 -70.85 25.32
CA SER A 247 10.95 -70.29 26.69
C SER A 247 10.41 -68.86 26.83
N GLY A 248 9.29 -68.56 26.16
CA GLY A 248 8.64 -67.24 26.23
C GLY A 248 9.30 -66.13 25.40
N LYS A 249 10.46 -66.39 24.76
CA LYS A 249 11.10 -65.46 23.83
C LYS A 249 10.86 -65.88 22.39
N ALA A 250 10.26 -64.98 21.61
CA ALA A 250 9.99 -65.15 20.19
C ALA A 250 11.12 -64.52 19.38
N LYS A 251 11.73 -65.29 18.47
CA LYS A 251 12.90 -64.86 17.69
C LYS A 251 12.67 -65.04 16.19
N PHE A 252 13.09 -64.04 15.41
CA PHE A 252 13.26 -64.17 13.97
C PHE A 252 14.72 -64.43 13.59
N THR A 253 14.93 -65.23 12.54
CA THR A 253 16.22 -65.39 11.87
C THR A 253 16.04 -65.07 10.39
N HIS A 254 16.81 -64.10 9.88
CA HIS A 254 16.77 -63.66 8.49
C HIS A 254 17.52 -64.66 7.60
N ASP A 255 16.87 -65.12 6.54
CA ASP A 255 17.52 -65.89 5.47
C ASP A 255 17.94 -64.97 4.33
N GLU A 256 19.14 -64.41 4.42
CA GLU A 256 19.69 -63.45 3.43
C GLU A 256 19.75 -64.03 2.01
N LYS A 257 19.95 -65.34 1.87
CA LYS A 257 20.03 -66.01 0.56
C LYS A 257 18.67 -66.06 -0.13
N ALA A 258 17.58 -65.91 0.63
CA ALA A 258 16.22 -65.89 0.12
C ALA A 258 15.73 -64.48 -0.26
N ASP A 259 16.56 -63.43 -0.16
CA ASP A 259 16.17 -62.07 -0.52
C ASP A 259 16.07 -61.91 -2.05
N LEU A 260 14.98 -61.27 -2.50
CA LEU A 260 14.64 -61.08 -3.91
C LEU A 260 14.34 -59.61 -4.21
N GLY A 261 14.63 -59.20 -5.45
CA GLY A 261 14.34 -57.85 -5.95
C GLY A 261 15.11 -56.77 -5.18
N ILE A 262 14.45 -55.65 -4.92
CA ILE A 262 15.06 -54.49 -4.25
C ILE A 262 15.45 -54.78 -2.79
N LEU A 263 14.89 -55.81 -2.16
CA LEU A 263 15.20 -56.19 -0.78
C LEU A 263 16.50 -56.99 -0.65
N LYS A 264 17.23 -57.24 -1.74
CA LYS A 264 18.61 -57.73 -1.67
C LYS A 264 19.56 -56.74 -1.00
N ASP A 265 19.20 -55.46 -1.00
CA ASP A 265 19.86 -54.45 -0.19
C ASP A 265 19.42 -54.61 1.28
N SER A 266 20.34 -55.04 2.14
CA SER A 266 20.11 -55.25 3.57
C SER A 266 19.84 -53.94 4.32
N ALA A 267 20.24 -52.79 3.78
CA ALA A 267 19.93 -51.48 4.35
C ALA A 267 18.43 -51.15 4.26
N ARG A 268 17.70 -51.77 3.31
CA ARG A 268 16.26 -51.58 3.15
C ARG A 268 15.48 -52.41 4.16
N ARG A 269 15.08 -51.77 5.24
CA ARG A 269 14.25 -52.34 6.30
C ARG A 269 12.77 -52.04 6.03
N ILE A 270 11.95 -53.07 5.78
CA ILE A 270 10.50 -52.92 5.57
C ILE A 270 9.82 -52.26 6.79
N LEU A 271 10.21 -52.67 8.00
CA LEU A 271 9.74 -52.12 9.28
C LEU A 271 10.92 -51.56 10.09
N LYS A 272 10.67 -50.53 10.92
CA LYS A 272 11.73 -49.73 11.57
C LYS A 272 12.43 -50.53 12.65
N THR A 273 11.63 -51.27 13.40
CA THR A 273 12.00 -52.15 14.50
C THR A 273 11.20 -53.45 14.35
N THR A 274 11.75 -54.39 13.59
CA THR A 274 11.16 -55.73 13.48
C THR A 274 11.59 -56.61 14.65
N PHE A 275 12.89 -56.58 14.93
CA PHE A 275 13.54 -57.32 15.99
C PHE A 275 14.81 -56.59 16.46
N SER A 276 15.29 -56.87 17.67
CA SER A 276 16.59 -56.38 18.17
C SER A 276 17.75 -56.97 17.38
N ASP A 277 18.98 -56.45 17.53
CA ASP A 277 20.18 -57.04 16.90
C ASP A 277 20.40 -58.52 17.30
N GLU A 278 19.80 -58.95 18.41
CA GLU A 278 19.79 -60.33 18.92
C GLU A 278 18.62 -61.18 18.39
N GLY A 279 17.69 -60.59 17.62
CA GLY A 279 16.57 -61.25 16.95
C GLY A 279 15.24 -61.26 17.73
N GLU A 280 15.12 -60.58 18.87
CA GLU A 280 13.90 -60.52 19.67
C GLU A 280 12.84 -59.61 19.02
N LEU A 281 11.60 -60.11 18.85
CA LEU A 281 10.53 -59.38 18.15
C LEU A 281 10.07 -58.13 18.90
N SER A 282 9.73 -57.07 18.16
CA SER A 282 8.97 -55.95 18.72
C SER A 282 7.54 -56.37 19.12
N ALA A 283 6.96 -55.72 20.13
CA ALA A 283 5.64 -56.09 20.66
C ALA A 283 4.54 -56.20 19.58
N PRO A 284 4.45 -55.31 18.58
CA PRO A 284 3.44 -55.44 17.52
C PRO A 284 3.68 -56.64 16.59
N VAL A 285 4.94 -56.96 16.28
CA VAL A 285 5.28 -58.15 15.47
C VAL A 285 4.99 -59.42 16.26
N ALA A 286 5.34 -59.47 17.55
CA ALA A 286 5.02 -60.59 18.43
C ALA A 286 3.50 -60.80 18.55
N ALA A 287 2.72 -59.73 18.70
CA ALA A 287 1.26 -59.78 18.73
C ALA A 287 0.67 -60.32 17.42
N PHE A 288 1.17 -59.86 16.26
CA PHE A 288 0.76 -60.44 14.98
C PHE A 288 1.11 -61.92 14.91
N MET A 289 2.34 -62.33 15.25
CA MET A 289 2.74 -63.75 15.21
C MET A 289 1.91 -64.65 16.14
N ALA A 290 1.43 -64.12 17.27
CA ALA A 290 0.54 -64.81 18.19
C ALA A 290 -0.95 -64.83 17.74
N SER A 291 -1.37 -63.88 16.90
CA SER A 291 -2.75 -63.81 16.40
C SER A 291 -3.09 -64.96 15.44
N PRO A 292 -4.38 -65.33 15.29
CA PRO A 292 -4.81 -66.31 14.30
C PRO A 292 -4.82 -65.78 12.86
N ASP A 293 -4.61 -64.47 12.64
CA ASP A 293 -4.68 -63.85 11.31
C ASP A 293 -3.51 -64.33 10.44
N PRO A 294 -3.76 -64.85 9.22
CA PRO A 294 -2.71 -65.46 8.40
C PRO A 294 -1.82 -64.43 7.68
N ILE A 295 -2.32 -63.21 7.51
CA ILE A 295 -1.64 -62.15 6.77
C ILE A 295 -1.74 -60.81 7.49
N ILE A 296 -0.79 -59.94 7.23
CA ILE A 296 -0.81 -58.53 7.62
C ILE A 296 -0.56 -57.67 6.38
N ILE A 297 -1.33 -56.59 6.25
CA ILE A 297 -1.21 -55.63 5.15
C ILE A 297 -1.01 -54.25 5.77
N THR A 298 0.12 -53.62 5.45
CA THR A 298 0.44 -52.26 5.88
C THR A 298 1.40 -51.60 4.90
N LYS A 299 1.93 -50.42 5.21
CA LYS A 299 2.95 -49.75 4.37
C LYS A 299 4.36 -50.13 4.84
N ALA A 300 5.36 -50.09 3.97
CA ALA A 300 6.77 -50.16 4.34
C ALA A 300 7.27 -48.78 4.81
N ASN A 301 8.43 -48.75 5.45
CA ASN A 301 9.07 -47.52 5.93
C ASN A 301 9.67 -46.63 4.85
N PHE A 302 9.80 -47.13 3.63
CA PHE A 302 10.46 -46.43 2.55
C PHE A 302 9.57 -46.40 1.32
N ARG A 303 9.78 -45.38 0.48
CA ARG A 303 9.04 -45.17 -0.75
C ARG A 303 9.61 -46.04 -1.87
N SER A 304 8.75 -46.41 -2.81
CA SER A 304 9.17 -47.11 -4.02
C SER A 304 10.01 -46.19 -4.90
N THR A 305 11.14 -46.69 -5.36
CA THR A 305 11.95 -46.13 -6.44
C THR A 305 11.47 -46.59 -7.81
N VAL A 306 10.62 -47.64 -7.87
CA VAL A 306 10.10 -48.24 -9.09
C VAL A 306 8.64 -47.85 -9.31
N HIS A 307 8.31 -47.49 -10.55
CA HIS A 307 7.00 -47.08 -11.06
C HIS A 307 6.48 -45.76 -10.47
N ARG A 308 6.03 -45.72 -9.21
CA ARG A 308 5.48 -44.50 -8.56
C ARG A 308 6.09 -44.25 -7.18
N ARG A 309 6.40 -42.99 -6.87
CA ARG A 309 7.00 -42.55 -5.58
C ARG A 309 6.00 -42.53 -4.42
N VAL A 310 5.49 -43.70 -4.04
CA VAL A 310 4.62 -43.89 -2.88
C VAL A 310 5.25 -44.87 -1.89
N HIS A 311 4.81 -44.85 -0.63
CA HIS A 311 5.21 -45.89 0.32
C HIS A 311 4.83 -47.27 -0.20
N LEU A 312 5.77 -48.22 -0.15
CA LEU A 312 5.51 -49.58 -0.61
C LEU A 312 4.42 -50.23 0.23
N ASP A 313 3.60 -51.06 -0.40
CA ASP A 313 2.70 -51.97 0.27
C ASP A 313 3.51 -53.17 0.78
N TYR A 314 3.38 -53.44 2.08
CA TYR A 314 3.95 -54.60 2.75
C TYR A 314 2.84 -55.61 3.04
N VAL A 315 2.99 -56.79 2.44
CA VAL A 315 2.14 -57.95 2.70
C VAL A 315 3.00 -59.02 3.39
N GLY A 316 2.74 -59.24 4.67
CA GLY A 316 3.36 -60.29 5.46
C GLY A 316 2.47 -61.53 5.48
N VAL A 317 3.00 -62.67 5.05
CA VAL A 317 2.28 -63.96 5.01
C VAL A 317 2.96 -64.93 5.97
N LYS A 318 2.22 -65.43 6.96
CA LYS A 318 2.73 -66.45 7.89
C LYS A 318 2.96 -67.77 7.16
N LEU A 319 4.08 -68.42 7.49
CA LEU A 319 4.40 -69.77 7.04
C LEU A 319 3.99 -70.76 8.14
N TYR A 320 3.43 -71.90 7.73
CA TYR A 320 2.88 -72.92 8.65
C TYR A 320 3.48 -74.30 8.40
N ASP A 321 3.72 -75.08 9.46
CA ASP A 321 3.93 -76.52 9.28
C ASP A 321 2.61 -77.27 9.01
N ALA A 322 2.71 -78.58 8.73
CA ALA A 322 1.56 -79.44 8.45
C ALA A 322 0.53 -79.50 9.61
N ASN A 323 0.95 -79.18 10.84
CA ASN A 323 0.09 -79.16 12.03
C ASN A 323 -0.54 -77.78 12.28
N GLY A 324 -0.30 -76.81 11.39
CA GLY A 324 -0.82 -75.45 11.52
C GLY A 324 -0.07 -74.57 12.50
N LYS A 325 1.15 -74.94 12.92
CA LYS A 325 2.01 -74.09 13.75
C LYS A 325 2.82 -73.14 12.88
N VAL A 326 2.91 -71.88 13.29
CA VAL A 326 3.67 -70.85 12.58
C VAL A 326 5.17 -71.15 12.64
N THR A 327 5.83 -71.22 11.48
CA THR A 327 7.27 -71.53 11.33
C THR A 327 8.08 -70.37 10.76
N GLY A 328 7.43 -69.32 10.27
CA GLY A 328 8.11 -68.18 9.68
C GLY A 328 7.17 -67.15 9.08
N GLU A 329 7.75 -66.22 8.34
CA GLU A 329 7.04 -65.17 7.61
C GLU A 329 7.72 -64.90 6.26
N ASP A 330 6.92 -64.82 5.20
CA ASP A 330 7.31 -64.24 3.93
C ASP A 330 6.79 -62.80 3.84
N ARG A 331 7.72 -61.86 3.65
CA ARG A 331 7.39 -60.44 3.46
C ARG A 331 7.52 -60.08 2.00
N PHE A 332 6.44 -59.59 1.43
CA PHE A 332 6.42 -59.03 0.08
C PHE A 332 6.31 -57.51 0.17
N ALA A 333 7.18 -56.80 -0.56
CA ALA A 333 7.14 -55.36 -0.72
C ALA A 333 6.85 -55.03 -2.19
N GLY A 334 5.90 -54.14 -2.44
CA GLY A 334 5.45 -53.84 -3.79
C GLY A 334 4.41 -52.74 -3.83
N LEU A 335 3.60 -52.71 -4.89
CA LEU A 335 2.54 -51.72 -5.08
C LEU A 335 1.23 -52.41 -5.46
N LEU A 336 0.15 -52.13 -4.73
CA LEU A 336 -1.20 -52.48 -5.13
C LEU A 336 -1.56 -51.73 -6.42
N THR A 337 -2.13 -52.42 -7.40
CA THR A 337 -2.49 -51.80 -8.69
C THR A 337 -3.76 -50.95 -8.57
N SER A 338 -4.01 -50.09 -9.57
CA SER A 338 -5.20 -49.22 -9.62
C SER A 338 -6.53 -49.98 -9.51
N ASP A 339 -6.57 -51.25 -9.94
CA ASP A 339 -7.75 -52.13 -9.82
C ASP A 339 -8.20 -52.31 -8.37
N ILE A 340 -7.28 -52.38 -7.41
CA ILE A 340 -7.63 -52.49 -5.98
C ILE A 340 -8.26 -51.18 -5.46
N TYR A 341 -7.85 -50.03 -5.99
CA TYR A 341 -8.37 -48.74 -5.54
C TYR A 341 -9.71 -48.38 -6.20
N ASN A 342 -9.95 -48.87 -7.42
CA ASN A 342 -11.11 -48.51 -8.24
C ASN A 342 -12.31 -49.47 -8.14
N ARG A 343 -12.16 -50.62 -7.48
CA ARG A 343 -13.28 -51.54 -7.21
C ARG A 343 -14.08 -51.10 -5.97
N PRO A 344 -15.37 -51.47 -5.90
CA PRO A 344 -16.14 -51.37 -4.66
C PRO A 344 -15.45 -52.12 -3.52
N ALA A 345 -15.45 -51.54 -2.32
CA ALA A 345 -14.89 -52.18 -1.13
C ALA A 345 -15.63 -53.48 -0.79
N SER A 346 -16.93 -53.54 -1.12
CA SER A 346 -17.76 -54.75 -1.02
C SER A 346 -17.32 -55.92 -1.90
N ASP A 347 -16.50 -55.68 -2.92
CA ASP A 347 -16.07 -56.72 -3.90
C ASP A 347 -14.61 -57.17 -3.67
N LEU A 348 -13.92 -56.51 -2.74
CA LEU A 348 -12.52 -56.79 -2.42
C LEU A 348 -12.45 -57.71 -1.21
N PRO A 349 -11.78 -58.87 -1.33
CA PRO A 349 -11.63 -59.76 -0.20
C PRO A 349 -10.98 -59.06 1.00
N ILE A 350 -11.33 -59.47 2.21
CA ILE A 350 -11.04 -58.84 3.50
C ILE A 350 -11.85 -57.55 3.72
N LEU A 351 -11.89 -56.65 2.74
CA LEU A 351 -12.64 -55.39 2.86
C LEU A 351 -14.15 -55.62 2.88
N LYS A 352 -14.64 -56.53 2.03
CA LYS A 352 -16.04 -56.97 2.03
C LYS A 352 -16.49 -57.39 3.43
N LEU A 353 -15.75 -58.30 4.05
CA LEU A 353 -16.05 -58.80 5.39
C LEU A 353 -16.01 -57.68 6.44
N LYS A 354 -15.05 -56.75 6.35
CA LYS A 354 -14.99 -55.59 7.24
C LYS A 354 -16.19 -54.66 7.06
N VAL A 355 -16.61 -54.40 5.83
CA VAL A 355 -17.80 -53.58 5.52
C VAL A 355 -19.05 -54.23 6.08
N GLU A 356 -19.27 -55.53 5.81
CA GLU A 356 -20.43 -56.27 6.31
C GLU A 356 -20.49 -56.24 7.84
N ARG A 357 -19.38 -56.52 8.53
CA ARG A 357 -19.31 -56.50 10.00
C ARG A 357 -19.48 -55.10 10.58
N ALA A 358 -18.90 -54.06 9.98
CA ALA A 358 -19.06 -52.68 10.44
C ALA A 358 -20.50 -52.18 10.27
N VAL A 359 -21.16 -52.52 9.16
CA VAL A 359 -22.56 -52.17 8.91
C VAL A 359 -23.50 -52.92 9.86
N ALA A 360 -23.29 -54.22 10.07
CA ALA A 360 -24.06 -55.02 11.02
C ALA A 360 -23.91 -54.48 12.46
N GLY A 361 -22.68 -54.17 12.87
CA GLY A 361 -22.39 -53.61 14.20
C GLY A 361 -22.93 -52.19 14.44
N ALA A 362 -23.34 -51.46 13.40
CA ALA A 362 -23.99 -50.16 13.55
C ALA A 362 -25.47 -50.27 13.97
N GLY A 363 -26.09 -51.45 13.81
CA GLY A 363 -27.45 -51.73 14.28
C GLY A 363 -28.57 -50.97 13.54
N PHE A 364 -28.30 -50.39 12.37
CA PHE A 364 -29.34 -49.74 11.57
C PHE A 364 -30.24 -50.75 10.85
N ARG A 365 -31.51 -50.38 10.62
CA ARG A 365 -32.44 -51.20 9.83
C ARG A 365 -31.87 -51.44 8.42
N PRO A 366 -31.74 -52.70 7.96
CA PRO A 366 -31.30 -53.02 6.60
C PRO A 366 -32.12 -52.27 5.54
N GLY A 367 -31.44 -51.71 4.53
CA GLY A 367 -32.07 -50.94 3.44
C GLY A 367 -32.56 -49.54 3.81
N GLY A 368 -32.50 -49.13 5.09
CA GLY A 368 -32.87 -47.79 5.55
C GLY A 368 -31.87 -46.71 5.13
N HIS A 369 -32.26 -45.43 5.23
CA HIS A 369 -31.44 -44.28 4.81
C HIS A 369 -30.04 -44.28 5.46
N ASN A 370 -29.95 -44.43 6.79
CA ASN A 370 -28.66 -44.45 7.49
C ASN A 370 -27.78 -45.65 7.11
N ALA A 371 -28.38 -46.83 6.86
CA ALA A 371 -27.63 -48.02 6.43
C ALA A 371 -27.03 -47.82 5.03
N LYS A 372 -27.81 -47.27 4.08
CA LYS A 372 -27.33 -46.91 2.74
C LYS A 372 -26.23 -45.85 2.78
N ALA A 373 -26.41 -44.80 3.60
CA ALA A 373 -25.41 -43.75 3.77
C ALA A 373 -24.10 -44.28 4.39
N LEU A 374 -24.19 -45.19 5.37
CA LEU A 374 -23.02 -45.81 5.99
C LEU A 374 -22.23 -46.67 4.99
N VAL A 375 -22.92 -47.47 4.16
CA VAL A 375 -22.30 -48.22 3.06
C VAL A 375 -21.58 -47.26 2.11
N HIS A 376 -22.25 -46.19 1.68
CA HIS A 376 -21.63 -45.20 0.78
C HIS A 376 -20.38 -44.52 1.39
N ILE A 377 -20.39 -44.22 2.70
CA ILE A 377 -19.22 -43.68 3.41
C ILE A 377 -18.05 -44.68 3.37
N LEU A 378 -18.32 -45.96 3.59
CA LEU A 378 -17.31 -47.02 3.55
C LEU A 378 -16.78 -47.23 2.12
N GLU A 379 -17.64 -47.15 1.10
CA GLU A 379 -17.26 -47.25 -0.30
C GLU A 379 -16.36 -46.09 -0.78
N THR A 380 -16.47 -44.92 -0.15
CA THR A 380 -15.64 -43.73 -0.45
C THR A 380 -14.46 -43.58 0.52
N PHE A 381 -14.30 -44.50 1.47
CA PHE A 381 -13.22 -44.49 2.46
C PHE A 381 -11.87 -44.86 1.82
N PRO A 382 -10.72 -44.32 2.28
CA PRO A 382 -9.43 -44.71 1.73
C PRO A 382 -9.16 -46.20 1.92
N ARG A 383 -8.86 -46.92 0.84
CA ARG A 383 -8.72 -48.40 0.84
C ARG A 383 -7.59 -48.85 1.77
N ASP A 384 -6.48 -48.12 1.76
CA ASP A 384 -5.36 -48.35 2.66
C ASP A 384 -5.75 -48.26 4.14
N GLU A 385 -6.64 -47.32 4.49
CA GLU A 385 -7.14 -47.21 5.87
C GLU A 385 -8.07 -48.36 6.21
N MET A 386 -8.93 -48.79 5.28
CA MET A 386 -9.80 -49.95 5.52
C MET A 386 -8.99 -51.25 5.70
N LEU A 387 -7.90 -51.43 4.95
CA LEU A 387 -7.02 -52.60 5.08
C LEU A 387 -6.33 -52.63 6.45
N GLN A 388 -5.92 -51.47 6.97
CA GLN A 388 -5.14 -51.37 8.21
C GLN A 388 -5.97 -51.22 9.49
N ALA A 389 -7.16 -50.60 9.42
CA ALA A 389 -8.04 -50.44 10.58
C ALA A 389 -8.72 -51.76 10.96
N ASP A 390 -8.95 -51.98 12.25
CA ASP A 390 -9.89 -53.03 12.69
C ASP A 390 -11.35 -52.62 12.43
N VAL A 391 -12.26 -53.59 12.53
CA VAL A 391 -13.69 -53.40 12.24
C VAL A 391 -14.30 -52.33 13.14
N GLU A 392 -13.88 -52.27 14.42
CA GLU A 392 -14.47 -51.36 15.40
C GLU A 392 -14.07 -49.91 15.13
N THR A 393 -12.78 -49.66 14.91
CA THR A 393 -12.25 -48.34 14.53
C THR A 393 -12.89 -47.84 13.23
N LEU A 394 -13.07 -48.72 12.24
CA LEU A 394 -13.72 -48.41 10.98
C LEU A 394 -15.20 -48.03 11.20
N ARG A 395 -15.92 -48.80 12.03
CA ARG A 395 -17.31 -48.55 12.41
C ARG A 395 -17.49 -47.19 13.10
N GLU A 396 -16.68 -46.90 14.12
CA GLU A 396 -16.75 -45.63 14.85
C GLU A 396 -16.47 -44.42 13.95
N THR A 397 -15.45 -44.54 13.09
CA THR A 397 -15.10 -43.47 12.15
C THR A 397 -16.21 -43.24 11.14
N ALA A 398 -16.78 -44.30 10.55
CA ALA A 398 -17.87 -44.20 9.58
C ALA A 398 -19.14 -43.60 10.21
N LEU A 399 -19.49 -43.98 11.44
CA LEU A 399 -20.59 -43.36 12.19
C LEU A 399 -20.33 -41.88 12.51
N GLY A 400 -19.08 -41.53 12.81
CA GLY A 400 -18.66 -40.15 13.00
C GLY A 400 -18.85 -39.30 11.74
N ILE A 401 -18.47 -39.82 10.57
CA ILE A 401 -18.66 -39.17 9.27
C ILE A 401 -20.16 -39.03 8.96
N LEU A 402 -20.97 -40.06 9.23
CA LEU A 402 -22.42 -40.01 9.01
C LEU A 402 -23.08 -38.84 9.78
N ARG A 403 -22.59 -38.51 10.98
CA ARG A 403 -23.07 -37.36 11.76
C ARG A 403 -22.73 -36.00 11.10
N LEU A 404 -21.67 -35.93 10.30
CA LEU A 404 -21.25 -34.71 9.60
C LEU A 404 -22.19 -34.37 8.44
N TYR A 405 -22.80 -35.37 7.78
CA TYR A 405 -23.77 -35.12 6.70
C TYR A 405 -24.98 -34.31 7.17
N LYS A 406 -25.39 -34.47 8.44
CA LYS A 406 -26.50 -33.69 9.03
C LYS A 406 -26.07 -32.34 9.60
N ARG A 407 -24.80 -32.21 10.01
CA ARG A 407 -24.24 -31.01 10.65
C ARG A 407 -22.80 -30.80 10.16
N PRO A 408 -22.62 -30.16 8.99
CA PRO A 408 -21.30 -29.90 8.43
C PRO A 408 -20.47 -29.05 9.39
N ARG A 409 -19.29 -29.54 9.77
CA ARG A 409 -18.35 -28.84 10.65
C ARG A 409 -16.97 -29.46 10.57
N THR A 410 -15.95 -28.69 10.90
CA THR A 410 -14.58 -29.20 11.01
C THR A 410 -14.50 -30.33 12.04
N LYS A 411 -13.94 -31.47 11.62
CA LYS A 411 -13.81 -32.69 12.43
C LYS A 411 -12.56 -33.47 12.06
N LEU A 412 -11.89 -34.01 13.08
CA LEU A 412 -10.70 -34.86 12.97
C LEU A 412 -11.02 -36.28 13.44
N PHE A 413 -10.53 -37.27 12.70
CA PHE A 413 -10.42 -38.68 13.10
C PHE A 413 -8.95 -39.09 13.04
N LEU A 414 -8.46 -39.80 14.06
CA LEU A 414 -7.07 -40.22 14.18
C LEU A 414 -6.98 -41.73 14.37
N ARG A 415 -5.97 -42.34 13.76
CA ARG A 415 -5.56 -43.72 14.01
C ARG A 415 -4.04 -43.79 14.06
N ARG A 416 -3.47 -44.22 15.18
CA ARG A 416 -2.03 -44.49 15.31
C ARG A 416 -1.72 -45.84 14.67
N ASP A 417 -0.67 -45.92 13.86
CA ASP A 417 -0.22 -47.16 13.23
C ASP A 417 0.23 -48.19 14.29
N ARG A 418 -0.02 -49.49 14.04
CA ARG A 418 0.30 -50.58 14.98
C ARG A 418 1.78 -50.70 15.31
N PHE A 419 2.66 -50.22 14.45
CA PHE A 419 4.13 -50.25 14.63
C PHE A 419 4.71 -48.90 15.00
N ASP A 420 3.87 -47.94 15.41
CA ASP A 420 4.28 -46.60 15.84
C ASP A 420 5.08 -45.80 14.80
N ARG A 421 4.75 -45.98 13.52
CA ARG A 421 5.49 -45.33 12.42
C ARG A 421 4.85 -44.04 11.95
N PHE A 422 3.53 -43.96 12.02
CA PHE A 422 2.77 -42.79 11.59
C PHE A 422 1.43 -42.68 12.33
N VAL A 423 0.86 -41.49 12.30
CA VAL A 423 -0.54 -41.24 12.63
C VAL A 423 -1.29 -40.96 11.33
N SER A 424 -2.36 -41.70 11.10
CA SER A 424 -3.32 -41.44 10.03
C SER A 424 -4.40 -40.48 10.54
N ALA A 425 -4.61 -39.38 9.82
CA ALA A 425 -5.53 -38.32 10.20
C ALA A 425 -6.50 -37.98 9.06
N LEU A 426 -7.79 -38.20 9.28
CA LEU A 426 -8.85 -37.77 8.37
C LEU A 426 -9.46 -36.48 8.90
N VAL A 427 -9.21 -35.38 8.20
CA VAL A 427 -9.72 -34.04 8.53
C VAL A 427 -10.83 -33.69 7.55
N PHE A 428 -11.99 -33.32 8.06
CA PHE A 428 -13.08 -32.77 7.27
C PHE A 428 -13.13 -31.26 7.49
N VAL A 429 -13.15 -30.47 6.42
CA VAL A 429 -13.15 -29.00 6.42
C VAL A 429 -14.29 -28.51 5.50
N PRO A 430 -15.08 -27.49 5.86
CA PRO A 430 -16.06 -26.90 4.95
C PRO A 430 -15.43 -26.44 3.63
N ARG A 431 -16.11 -26.70 2.52
CA ARG A 431 -15.57 -26.50 1.16
C ARG A 431 -15.20 -25.05 0.86
N ASP A 432 -15.99 -24.11 1.38
CA ASP A 432 -15.77 -22.66 1.32
C ASP A 432 -14.57 -22.17 2.16
N ARG A 433 -14.05 -23.03 3.05
CA ARG A 433 -12.93 -22.72 3.97
C ARG A 433 -11.65 -23.47 3.62
N PHE A 434 -11.63 -24.23 2.52
CA PHE A 434 -10.47 -25.02 2.12
C PHE A 434 -9.57 -24.26 1.15
N SER A 435 -8.29 -24.12 1.49
CA SER A 435 -7.23 -23.61 0.61
C SER A 435 -5.93 -24.42 0.80
N SER A 436 -4.96 -24.26 -0.11
CA SER A 436 -3.64 -24.90 0.03
C SER A 436 -2.92 -24.46 1.32
N THR A 437 -3.02 -23.18 1.69
CA THR A 437 -2.46 -22.64 2.94
C THR A 437 -3.10 -23.26 4.18
N VAL A 438 -4.44 -23.30 4.23
CA VAL A 438 -5.18 -23.94 5.34
C VAL A 438 -4.80 -25.41 5.47
N ARG A 439 -4.67 -26.13 4.34
CA ARG A 439 -4.22 -27.53 4.31
C ARG A 439 -2.82 -27.69 4.90
N GLU A 440 -1.89 -26.79 4.62
CA GLU A 440 -0.51 -26.83 5.14
C GLU A 440 -0.47 -26.56 6.64
N GLU A 441 -1.16 -25.53 7.11
CA GLU A 441 -1.24 -25.18 8.53
C GLU A 441 -1.88 -26.29 9.37
N ILE A 442 -2.96 -26.91 8.86
CA ILE A 442 -3.57 -28.07 9.50
C ILE A 442 -2.56 -29.22 9.58
N GLY A 443 -1.86 -29.51 8.48
CA GLY A 443 -0.83 -30.56 8.44
C GLY A 443 0.29 -30.30 9.45
N ALA A 444 0.82 -29.08 9.50
CA ALA A 444 1.85 -28.65 10.43
C ALA A 444 1.39 -28.73 11.90
N THR A 445 0.15 -28.35 12.17
CA THR A 445 -0.45 -28.42 13.52
C THR A 445 -0.53 -29.85 14.02
N ILE A 446 -0.96 -30.79 13.18
CA ILE A 446 -1.03 -32.21 13.55
C ILE A 446 0.41 -32.77 13.67
N ALA A 447 1.30 -32.45 12.74
CA ALA A 447 2.69 -32.92 12.78
C ALA A 447 3.43 -32.47 14.06
N GLY A 448 3.34 -31.19 14.42
CA GLY A 448 3.96 -30.65 15.63
C GLY A 448 3.42 -31.27 16.92
N ALA A 449 2.14 -31.65 16.95
CA ALA A 449 1.52 -32.29 18.11
C ALA A 449 2.08 -33.70 18.41
N TYR A 450 2.71 -34.34 17.42
CA TYR A 450 3.29 -35.68 17.52
C TYR A 450 4.82 -35.69 17.38
N ASP A 451 5.49 -34.52 17.40
CA ASP A 451 6.91 -34.37 17.03
C ASP A 451 7.27 -35.11 15.72
N GLY A 452 6.33 -35.03 14.77
CA GLY A 452 6.37 -35.73 13.49
C GLY A 452 6.56 -34.77 12.32
N HIS A 453 6.37 -35.32 11.11
CA HIS A 453 6.35 -34.55 9.87
C HIS A 453 5.20 -35.04 8.98
N VAL A 454 4.69 -34.19 8.09
CA VAL A 454 3.68 -34.59 7.10
C VAL A 454 4.35 -35.46 6.05
N ALA A 455 4.13 -36.77 6.10
CA ALA A 455 4.74 -37.73 5.18
C ALA A 455 3.96 -37.86 3.86
N ALA A 456 2.64 -37.67 3.90
CA ALA A 456 1.78 -37.58 2.73
C ALA A 456 0.47 -36.88 3.09
N PHE A 457 -0.20 -36.33 2.09
CA PHE A 457 -1.57 -35.86 2.22
C PHE A 457 -2.36 -36.13 0.93
N SER A 458 -3.67 -36.25 1.03
CA SER A 458 -4.55 -36.45 -0.13
C SER A 458 -5.90 -35.77 0.11
N PRO A 459 -6.20 -34.66 -0.58
CA PRO A 459 -7.51 -34.04 -0.54
C PRO A 459 -8.49 -34.82 -1.43
N HIS A 460 -9.73 -34.94 -0.98
CA HIS A 460 -10.82 -35.56 -1.71
C HIS A 460 -12.03 -34.63 -1.69
N PHE A 461 -12.48 -34.26 -2.89
CA PHE A 461 -13.64 -33.42 -3.14
C PHE A 461 -14.80 -34.33 -3.57
N GLY A 462 -15.72 -34.60 -2.64
CA GLY A 462 -16.97 -35.31 -2.94
C GLY A 462 -18.14 -34.35 -3.15
N ASP A 463 -19.35 -34.90 -3.27
CA ASP A 463 -20.60 -34.14 -3.45
C ASP A 463 -21.08 -33.44 -2.16
N ALA A 464 -20.44 -33.72 -1.02
CA ALA A 464 -20.77 -33.11 0.27
C ALA A 464 -20.22 -31.68 0.40
N SER A 465 -20.78 -30.89 1.32
CA SER A 465 -20.31 -29.54 1.67
C SER A 465 -18.96 -29.50 2.41
N LEU A 466 -18.31 -30.65 2.58
CA LEU A 466 -17.03 -30.81 3.27
C LEU A 466 -15.98 -31.42 2.32
N VAL A 467 -14.77 -30.87 2.36
CA VAL A 467 -13.56 -31.47 1.78
C VAL A 467 -12.95 -32.39 2.83
N ARG A 468 -12.62 -33.63 2.44
CA ARG A 468 -11.87 -34.56 3.28
C ARG A 468 -10.40 -34.48 2.90
N VAL A 469 -9.53 -34.25 3.86
CA VAL A 469 -8.08 -34.36 3.67
C VAL A 469 -7.57 -35.51 4.52
N HIS A 470 -6.91 -36.46 3.88
CA HIS A 470 -6.24 -37.56 4.54
C HIS A 470 -4.77 -37.23 4.70
N TYR A 471 -4.28 -37.08 5.92
CA TYR A 471 -2.87 -36.87 6.24
C TYR A 471 -2.26 -38.14 6.81
N ILE A 472 -1.01 -38.40 6.44
CA ILE A 472 -0.14 -39.37 7.07
C ILE A 472 1.00 -38.61 7.73
N ILE A 473 1.06 -38.67 9.07
CA ILE A 473 2.06 -37.97 9.88
C ILE A 473 3.12 -38.97 10.30
N GLY A 474 4.33 -38.89 9.73
CA GLY A 474 5.45 -39.77 10.08
C GLY A 474 5.99 -39.46 11.47
N LEU A 475 6.21 -40.50 12.27
CA LEU A 475 6.66 -40.41 13.67
C LEU A 475 8.15 -40.73 13.84
N LYS A 476 8.77 -40.04 14.80
CA LYS A 476 10.10 -40.40 15.32
C LYS A 476 9.97 -41.51 16.38
N PRO A 477 11.02 -42.32 16.61
CA PRO A 477 10.98 -43.31 17.71
C PRO A 477 10.76 -42.60 19.05
N GLY A 478 9.80 -43.06 19.84
CA GLY A 478 9.45 -42.45 21.13
C GLY A 478 8.55 -41.20 21.01
N ALA A 479 7.89 -40.98 19.86
CA ALA A 479 6.96 -39.88 19.67
C ALA A 479 5.83 -39.88 20.72
N PRO A 480 5.42 -38.70 21.23
CA PRO A 480 4.39 -38.60 22.26
C PRO A 480 3.03 -39.16 21.78
N GLU A 481 2.14 -39.47 22.72
CA GLU A 481 0.74 -39.86 22.40
C GLU A 481 -0.10 -38.74 21.78
N GLY A 482 0.41 -37.50 21.87
CA GLY A 482 -0.26 -36.31 21.37
C GLY A 482 -1.42 -35.85 22.27
N PRO A 483 -2.00 -34.67 21.97
CA PRO A 483 -3.16 -34.15 22.68
C PRO A 483 -4.45 -34.86 22.27
N SER A 484 -5.51 -34.67 23.07
CA SER A 484 -6.83 -35.25 22.74
C SER A 484 -7.34 -34.79 21.37
N ILE A 485 -8.12 -35.66 20.70
CA ILE A 485 -8.77 -35.35 19.41
C ILE A 485 -9.60 -34.06 19.52
N THR A 486 -10.23 -33.81 20.67
CA THR A 486 -11.03 -32.60 20.92
C THR A 486 -10.19 -31.32 20.86
N GLU A 487 -9.02 -31.32 21.52
CA GLU A 487 -8.12 -30.16 21.53
C GLU A 487 -7.51 -29.91 20.13
N LEU A 488 -7.07 -30.96 19.43
CA LEU A 488 -6.59 -30.82 18.05
C LEU A 488 -7.69 -30.30 17.11
N THR A 489 -8.92 -30.82 17.26
CA THR A 489 -10.07 -30.32 16.48
C THR A 489 -10.32 -28.83 16.74
N ARG A 490 -10.13 -28.35 17.97
CA ARG A 490 -10.27 -26.93 18.33
C ARG A 490 -9.21 -26.07 17.65
N ARG A 491 -7.93 -26.49 17.65
CA ARG A 491 -6.84 -25.78 16.96
C ARG A 491 -7.07 -25.71 15.46
N ILE A 492 -7.45 -26.83 14.84
CA ILE A 492 -7.78 -26.90 13.41
C ILE A 492 -8.96 -25.95 13.07
N ARG A 493 -9.95 -25.82 13.96
CA ARG A 493 -11.06 -24.88 13.74
C ARG A 493 -10.62 -23.42 13.64
N LEU A 494 -9.64 -23.02 14.45
CA LEU A 494 -9.10 -21.65 14.43
C LEU A 494 -8.42 -21.35 13.08
N ILE A 495 -7.70 -22.33 12.53
CA ILE A 495 -7.06 -22.23 11.20
C ILE A 495 -8.12 -22.07 10.10
N THR A 496 -9.27 -22.74 10.24
CA THR A 496 -10.35 -22.68 9.24
C THR A 496 -11.30 -21.49 9.41
N ARG A 497 -10.96 -20.49 10.23
CA ARG A 497 -11.76 -19.26 10.37
C ARG A 497 -11.50 -18.33 9.19
N ASN A 498 -12.56 -17.69 8.70
CA ASN A 498 -12.43 -16.61 7.72
C ASN A 498 -12.54 -15.25 8.42
N TRP A 499 -12.18 -14.19 7.70
CA TRP A 499 -12.24 -12.81 8.20
C TRP A 499 -13.66 -12.42 8.68
N SER A 500 -14.71 -12.88 7.99
CA SER A 500 -16.11 -12.61 8.34
C SER A 500 -16.52 -13.20 9.69
N ASP A 501 -16.10 -14.44 10.00
CA ASP A 501 -16.28 -15.07 11.31
C ASP A 501 -15.60 -14.20 12.41
N GLY A 502 -14.41 -13.66 12.10
CA GLY A 502 -13.69 -12.75 13.00
C GLY A 502 -14.43 -11.43 13.23
N LEU A 503 -15.02 -10.85 12.18
CA LEU A 503 -15.83 -9.62 12.29
C LEU A 503 -17.08 -9.86 13.13
N LEU A 504 -17.76 -10.99 12.94
CA LEU A 504 -18.91 -11.38 13.75
C LEU A 504 -18.56 -11.53 15.22
N ASP A 505 -17.41 -12.12 15.52
CA ASP A 505 -16.91 -12.27 16.89
C ASP A 505 -16.51 -10.92 17.51
N ALA A 506 -15.87 -10.03 16.75
CA ALA A 506 -15.54 -8.67 17.18
C ALA A 506 -16.82 -7.86 17.50
N LEU A 507 -17.83 -7.93 16.62
CA LEU A 507 -19.15 -7.33 16.85
C LEU A 507 -19.79 -7.89 18.12
N ARG A 508 -19.80 -9.21 18.32
CA ARG A 508 -20.35 -9.80 19.55
C ARG A 508 -19.63 -9.33 20.80
N ALA A 509 -18.31 -9.24 20.76
CA ALA A 509 -17.51 -8.77 21.88
C ALA A 509 -17.85 -7.31 22.24
N ALA A 510 -18.03 -6.44 21.25
CA ALA A 510 -18.42 -5.05 21.46
C ALA A 510 -19.88 -4.84 21.91
N HIS A 511 -20.71 -5.88 21.80
CA HIS A 511 -22.13 -5.85 22.20
C HIS A 511 -22.45 -6.84 23.34
N ASP A 512 -21.50 -7.07 24.26
CA ASP A 512 -21.67 -7.93 25.44
C ASP A 512 -22.23 -9.34 25.12
N GLY A 513 -21.86 -9.89 23.97
CA GLY A 513 -22.29 -11.21 23.48
C GLY A 513 -23.56 -11.20 22.61
N ALA A 514 -24.27 -10.07 22.50
CA ALA A 514 -25.38 -9.92 21.56
C ALA A 514 -24.87 -9.86 20.12
N THR A 515 -25.64 -10.41 19.17
CA THR A 515 -25.28 -10.37 17.75
C THR A 515 -26.09 -9.28 17.04
N PRO A 516 -25.51 -8.14 16.63
CA PRO A 516 -26.22 -7.09 15.90
C PRO A 516 -26.45 -7.54 14.45
N GLN A 517 -27.40 -8.45 14.23
CA GLN A 517 -27.61 -9.13 12.94
C GLN A 517 -27.79 -8.16 11.76
N GLY A 518 -28.47 -7.02 11.98
CA GLY A 518 -28.63 -5.99 10.95
C GLY A 518 -27.30 -5.35 10.54
N LEU A 519 -26.45 -5.01 11.50
CA LEU A 519 -25.14 -4.41 11.25
C LEU A 519 -24.20 -5.41 10.57
N PHE A 520 -24.17 -6.65 11.05
CA PHE A 520 -23.37 -7.70 10.42
C PHE A 520 -23.78 -7.93 8.96
N LYS A 521 -25.09 -8.09 8.70
CA LYS A 521 -25.61 -8.29 7.33
C LYS A 521 -25.26 -7.13 6.39
N ARG A 522 -25.25 -5.90 6.90
CA ARG A 522 -24.87 -4.71 6.12
C ARG A 522 -23.40 -4.72 5.71
N TYR A 523 -22.50 -5.17 6.59
CA TYR A 523 -21.04 -5.06 6.37
C TYR A 523 -20.33 -6.37 6.01
N GLU A 524 -21.01 -7.53 6.09
CA GLU A 524 -20.43 -8.87 5.82
C GLU A 524 -19.71 -8.95 4.45
N HIS A 525 -20.25 -8.26 3.46
CA HIS A 525 -19.72 -8.22 2.09
C HIS A 525 -19.32 -6.81 1.65
N ALA A 526 -19.27 -5.85 2.57
CA ALA A 526 -18.99 -4.45 2.25
C ALA A 526 -17.52 -4.17 1.93
N PHE A 527 -16.61 -5.01 2.44
CA PHE A 527 -15.16 -4.85 2.29
C PHE A 527 -14.61 -5.79 1.21
N ASP A 528 -13.74 -5.25 0.36
CA ASP A 528 -13.09 -6.01 -0.71
C ASP A 528 -12.08 -7.06 -0.19
N ALA A 529 -11.44 -7.80 -1.09
CA ALA A 529 -10.45 -8.82 -0.69
C ALA A 529 -9.16 -8.19 -0.12
N ALA A 530 -8.71 -7.06 -0.66
CA ALA A 530 -7.46 -6.41 -0.27
C ALA A 530 -7.53 -5.82 1.15
N TYR A 531 -8.69 -5.28 1.52
CA TYR A 531 -8.98 -4.80 2.87
C TYR A 531 -8.97 -5.96 3.86
N ARG A 532 -9.67 -7.05 3.55
CA ARG A 532 -9.78 -8.24 4.43
C ARG A 532 -8.46 -8.97 4.63
N GLU A 533 -7.51 -8.81 3.71
CA GLU A 533 -6.15 -9.35 3.84
C GLU A 533 -5.26 -8.50 4.76
N ARG A 534 -5.47 -7.18 4.80
CA ARG A 534 -4.59 -6.23 5.52
C ARG A 534 -5.13 -5.76 6.87
N VAL A 535 -6.45 -5.72 7.03
CA VAL A 535 -7.10 -5.12 8.21
C VAL A 535 -7.69 -6.21 9.08
N GLU A 536 -7.28 -6.25 10.34
CA GLU A 536 -7.82 -7.19 11.32
C GLU A 536 -9.30 -6.87 11.62
N PRO A 537 -10.15 -7.89 11.90
CA PRO A 537 -11.57 -7.67 12.13
C PRO A 537 -11.92 -6.70 13.27
N GLY A 538 -11.05 -6.56 14.28
CA GLY A 538 -11.21 -5.57 15.35
C GLY A 538 -11.03 -4.13 14.85
N GLU A 539 -10.06 -3.88 13.98
CA GLU A 539 -9.88 -2.56 13.36
C GLU A 539 -11.00 -2.26 12.36
N ALA A 540 -11.51 -3.28 11.68
CA ALA A 540 -12.66 -3.14 10.79
C ALA A 540 -13.94 -2.73 11.53
N LEU A 541 -14.12 -3.21 12.76
CA LEU A 541 -15.21 -2.74 13.63
C LEU A 541 -15.07 -1.24 13.94
N ASP A 542 -13.87 -0.75 14.20
CA ASP A 542 -13.62 0.68 14.40
C ASP A 542 -13.89 1.47 13.10
N ASP A 543 -13.58 0.92 11.92
CA ASP A 543 -13.87 1.54 10.63
C ASP A 543 -15.39 1.65 10.41
N ILE A 544 -16.14 0.58 10.71
CA ILE A 544 -17.62 0.58 10.70
C ILE A 544 -18.15 1.66 11.64
N ALA A 545 -17.61 1.77 12.86
CA ALA A 545 -18.04 2.78 13.81
C ALA A 545 -17.85 4.21 13.27
N VAL A 546 -16.75 4.50 12.58
CA VAL A 546 -16.53 5.80 11.94
C VAL A 546 -17.53 6.04 10.81
N ILE A 547 -17.75 5.06 9.93
CA ILE A 547 -18.68 5.17 8.79
C ILE A 547 -20.12 5.41 9.27
N GLU A 548 -20.56 4.71 10.31
CA GLU A 548 -21.91 4.87 10.88
C GLU A 548 -22.08 6.21 11.63
N THR A 549 -21.02 6.72 12.28
CA THR A 549 -21.08 7.99 13.03
C THR A 549 -20.86 9.25 12.17
N MET A 550 -20.32 9.08 10.96
CA MET A 550 -20.08 10.17 10.00
C MET A 550 -21.35 10.93 9.60
N GLY A 551 -22.55 10.35 9.76
CA GLY A 551 -23.82 11.05 9.58
C GLY A 551 -24.00 11.62 8.17
N GLY A 552 -24.12 12.94 8.04
CA GLY A 552 -24.20 13.66 6.76
C GLY A 552 -22.87 14.25 6.27
N ALA A 553 -21.78 14.06 7.01
CA ALA A 553 -20.47 14.58 6.60
C ALA A 553 -19.99 13.90 5.31
N VAL A 554 -19.22 14.64 4.49
CA VAL A 554 -18.61 14.11 3.25
C VAL A 554 -17.27 13.42 3.53
N GLN A 555 -16.57 13.86 4.57
CA GLN A 555 -15.25 13.36 4.93
C GLN A 555 -15.06 13.35 6.45
N THR A 556 -14.32 12.37 6.96
CA THR A 556 -13.79 12.35 8.33
C THR A 556 -12.44 11.62 8.38
N GLN A 557 -11.75 11.67 9.51
CA GLN A 557 -10.41 11.11 9.67
C GLN A 557 -10.28 10.41 11.02
N ARG A 558 -9.45 9.36 11.05
CA ARG A 558 -9.10 8.65 12.27
C ARG A 558 -7.59 8.44 12.33
N VAL A 559 -7.02 8.70 13.50
CA VAL A 559 -5.61 8.48 13.78
C VAL A 559 -5.44 7.31 14.75
N LEU A 560 -4.51 6.40 14.46
CA LEU A 560 -4.19 5.24 15.29
C LEU A 560 -2.73 4.80 15.11
N ARG A 561 -2.32 3.79 15.88
CA ARG A 561 -1.08 3.02 15.70
C ARG A 561 -1.44 1.54 15.72
N ARG A 562 -0.94 0.74 14.78
CA ARG A 562 -1.19 -0.70 14.79
C ARG A 562 -0.24 -1.43 15.75
N PRO A 563 -0.65 -2.57 16.32
CA PRO A 563 0.25 -3.42 17.09
C PRO A 563 1.47 -3.84 16.25
N GLY A 564 2.68 -3.58 16.75
CA GLY A 564 3.94 -3.91 16.07
C GLY A 564 4.58 -2.75 15.30
N ASP A 565 3.85 -1.66 15.05
CA ASP A 565 4.39 -0.45 14.43
C ASP A 565 5.47 0.23 15.32
N PRO A 566 6.48 0.88 14.73
CA PRO A 566 7.49 1.62 15.50
C PRO A 566 6.86 2.81 16.24
N GLN A 567 7.56 3.30 17.28
CA GLN A 567 7.09 4.45 18.08
C GLN A 567 7.02 5.76 17.28
N SER A 568 7.69 5.85 16.13
CA SER A 568 7.60 6.98 15.19
C SER A 568 6.40 6.88 14.25
N ALA A 569 5.76 5.72 14.13
CA ALA A 569 4.69 5.49 13.17
C ALA A 569 3.33 5.99 13.67
N ILE A 570 2.57 6.48 12.70
CA ILE A 570 1.19 6.96 12.81
C ILE A 570 0.43 6.44 11.59
N ILE A 571 -0.72 5.83 11.84
CA ILE A 571 -1.69 5.49 10.80
C ILE A 571 -2.76 6.57 10.76
N ILE A 572 -3.02 7.10 9.56
CA ILE A 572 -4.04 8.12 9.31
C ILE A 572 -5.01 7.53 8.29
N LYS A 573 -6.24 7.27 8.72
CA LYS A 573 -7.33 6.87 7.84
C LYS A 573 -8.20 8.07 7.49
N LEU A 574 -8.42 8.30 6.20
CA LEU A 574 -9.40 9.28 5.70
C LEU A 574 -10.60 8.54 5.11
N TYR A 575 -11.78 8.85 5.60
CA TYR A 575 -13.05 8.28 5.17
C TYR A 575 -13.77 9.32 4.35
N ARG A 576 -14.22 8.96 3.14
CA ARG A 576 -14.90 9.88 2.25
C ARG A 576 -16.09 9.23 1.58
N ARG A 577 -17.19 9.97 1.40
CA ARG A 577 -18.33 9.54 0.60
C ARG A 577 -18.19 10.03 -0.84
N GLY A 578 -18.57 9.18 -1.78
CA GLY A 578 -18.45 9.46 -3.22
C GLY A 578 -17.01 9.32 -3.71
N GLU A 579 -16.53 10.29 -4.48
CA GLU A 579 -15.23 10.16 -5.16
C GLU A 579 -14.03 10.13 -4.21
N PRO A 580 -13.01 9.31 -4.50
CA PRO A 580 -11.77 9.23 -3.73
C PRO A 580 -11.00 10.55 -3.71
N LEU A 581 -10.20 10.76 -2.66
CA LEU A 581 -9.29 11.91 -2.57
C LEU A 581 -8.12 11.74 -3.55
N LYS A 582 -7.74 12.83 -4.21
CA LYS A 582 -6.49 12.87 -4.99
C LYS A 582 -5.31 12.92 -4.02
N LEU A 583 -4.32 12.04 -4.22
CA LEU A 583 -3.12 12.01 -3.38
C LEU A 583 -2.38 13.36 -3.33
N SER A 584 -2.39 14.12 -4.43
CA SER A 584 -1.81 15.47 -4.50
C SER A 584 -2.48 16.49 -3.55
N MET A 585 -3.69 16.21 -3.07
CA MET A 585 -4.39 17.03 -2.07
C MET A 585 -4.15 16.54 -0.63
N VAL A 586 -3.70 15.30 -0.45
CA VAL A 586 -3.59 14.67 0.89
C VAL A 586 -2.15 14.61 1.37
N ILE A 587 -1.21 14.25 0.49
CA ILE A 587 0.20 14.10 0.87
C ILE A 587 0.78 15.41 1.43
N PRO A 588 0.58 16.60 0.81
CA PRO A 588 1.16 17.83 1.35
C PRO A 588 0.69 18.17 2.77
N PRO A 589 -0.62 18.11 3.12
CA PRO A 589 -1.06 18.24 4.51
C PRO A 589 -0.40 17.29 5.50
N LEU A 590 -0.18 16.02 5.12
CA LEU A 590 0.50 15.05 5.99
C LEU A 590 1.99 15.40 6.16
N GLU A 591 2.65 15.84 5.10
CA GLU A 591 4.05 16.29 5.18
C GLU A 591 4.21 17.58 5.99
N HIS A 592 3.27 18.51 5.86
CA HIS A 592 3.25 19.74 6.65
C HIS A 592 2.92 19.49 8.13
N LEU A 593 2.28 18.37 8.48
CA LEU A 593 2.18 17.86 9.86
C LEU A 593 3.50 17.27 10.41
N GLY A 594 4.59 17.30 9.64
CA GLY A 594 5.89 16.78 10.06
C GLY A 594 6.05 15.28 9.85
N LEU A 595 5.19 14.68 9.02
CA LEU A 595 5.22 13.26 8.73
C LEU A 595 5.89 12.98 7.37
N SER A 596 6.34 11.74 7.20
CA SER A 596 6.78 11.16 5.93
C SER A 596 5.84 10.00 5.61
N VAL A 597 5.13 10.07 4.48
CA VAL A 597 4.21 9.00 4.06
C VAL A 597 5.03 7.82 3.54
N VAL A 598 4.93 6.67 4.20
CA VAL A 598 5.65 5.45 3.85
C VAL A 598 4.86 4.62 2.84
N GLN A 599 3.55 4.51 3.07
CA GLN A 599 2.66 3.70 2.25
C GLN A 599 1.24 4.26 2.28
N GLU A 600 0.51 4.05 1.19
CA GLU A 600 -0.92 4.31 1.08
C GLU A 600 -1.65 3.04 0.59
N ALA A 601 -2.88 2.86 1.05
CA ALA A 601 -3.82 1.90 0.48
C ALA A 601 -5.23 2.51 0.43
N THR A 602 -5.87 2.44 -0.73
CA THR A 602 -7.26 2.86 -0.92
C THR A 602 -8.18 1.64 -0.92
N TYR A 603 -9.28 1.72 -0.17
CA TYR A 603 -10.30 0.68 -0.09
C TYR A 603 -11.68 1.24 -0.37
N GLU A 604 -12.43 0.59 -1.24
CA GLU A 604 -13.84 0.88 -1.47
C GLU A 604 -14.69 0.03 -0.52
N VAL A 605 -15.58 0.69 0.20
CA VAL A 605 -16.52 0.07 1.14
C VAL A 605 -17.93 0.33 0.64
N ALA A 606 -18.65 -0.75 0.34
CA ALA A 606 -20.02 -0.71 -0.16
C ALA A 606 -20.97 -1.36 0.86
N PRO A 607 -21.44 -0.62 1.89
CA PRO A 607 -22.37 -1.19 2.85
C PRO A 607 -23.70 -1.55 2.18
N GLY A 608 -24.30 -2.67 2.60
CA GLY A 608 -25.60 -3.13 2.09
C GLY A 608 -26.77 -2.20 2.42
N ASP A 609 -27.97 -2.60 2.00
CA ASP A 609 -29.24 -1.91 2.28
C ASP A 609 -29.36 -0.46 1.72
N GLY A 610 -28.64 -0.15 0.64
CA GLY A 610 -28.72 1.17 -0.04
C GLY A 610 -28.02 2.30 0.70
N ALA A 611 -27.14 1.98 1.66
CA ALA A 611 -26.26 2.94 2.29
C ALA A 611 -25.27 3.55 1.28
N ALA A 612 -24.81 4.78 1.56
CA ALA A 612 -23.85 5.46 0.69
C ALA A 612 -22.48 4.75 0.72
N GLU A 613 -21.90 4.56 -0.46
CA GLU A 613 -20.54 4.06 -0.61
C GLU A 613 -19.52 4.99 0.06
N CYS A 614 -18.48 4.39 0.63
CA CYS A 614 -17.42 5.08 1.33
C CYS A 614 -16.06 4.58 0.87
N VAL A 615 -15.13 5.50 0.66
CA VAL A 615 -13.73 5.21 0.38
C VAL A 615 -12.92 5.44 1.65
N ILE A 616 -12.07 4.47 2.01
CA ILE A 616 -11.08 4.57 3.08
C ILE A 616 -9.70 4.70 2.43
N HIS A 617 -9.02 5.83 2.66
CA HIS A 617 -7.59 5.97 2.38
C HIS A 617 -6.81 5.71 3.66
N ASP A 618 -5.94 4.71 3.65
CA ASP A 618 -5.16 4.22 4.78
C ASP A 618 -3.69 4.58 4.58
N PHE A 619 -3.25 5.63 5.26
CA PHE A 619 -1.88 6.12 5.19
C PHE A 619 -1.07 5.59 6.37
N THR A 620 0.02 4.89 6.05
CA THR A 620 1.09 4.61 7.01
C THR A 620 2.15 5.70 6.88
N ALA A 621 2.38 6.44 7.95
CA ALA A 621 3.34 7.53 7.98
C ALA A 621 4.24 7.45 9.22
N GLU A 622 5.42 8.06 9.13
CA GLU A 622 6.37 8.17 10.24
C GLU A 622 6.73 9.62 10.51
N GLU A 623 7.04 9.96 11.76
CA GLU A 623 7.63 11.27 12.08
C GLU A 623 8.97 11.42 11.35
N ARG A 624 9.18 12.58 10.71
CA ARG A 624 10.28 12.80 9.73
C ARG A 624 11.69 12.57 10.28
N GLU A 625 11.93 12.83 11.57
CA GLU A 625 13.22 12.62 12.22
C GLU A 625 13.28 11.29 13.00
N GLY A 626 12.27 10.43 12.87
CA GLY A 626 12.16 9.16 13.58
C GLY A 626 11.88 9.31 15.08
N ARG A 627 11.38 10.48 15.52
CA ARG A 627 11.06 10.73 16.93
C ARG A 627 9.81 9.95 17.33
N ALA A 628 9.78 9.52 18.60
CA ALA A 628 8.60 8.86 19.14
C ALA A 628 7.41 9.83 19.20
N VAL A 629 6.26 9.39 18.69
CA VAL A 629 5.01 10.16 18.72
C VAL A 629 4.09 9.57 19.78
N ASP A 630 3.55 10.40 20.66
CA ASP A 630 2.46 10.02 21.55
C ASP A 630 1.13 10.11 20.81
N VAL A 631 0.76 9.06 20.07
CA VAL A 631 -0.49 9.00 19.32
C VAL A 631 -1.70 9.11 20.25
N GLY A 632 -1.61 8.60 21.49
CA GLY A 632 -2.72 8.67 22.46
C GLY A 632 -3.05 10.12 22.84
N ALA A 633 -2.03 10.93 23.13
CA ALA A 633 -2.20 12.33 23.49
C ALA A 633 -2.50 13.23 22.28
N SER A 634 -1.89 12.96 21.12
CA SER A 634 -1.97 13.83 19.94
C SER A 634 -3.10 13.49 18.97
N LYS A 635 -3.72 12.30 19.07
CA LYS A 635 -4.78 11.82 18.16
C LYS A 635 -5.82 12.89 17.84
N LYS A 636 -6.44 13.46 18.87
CA LYS A 636 -7.50 14.46 18.71
C LYS A 636 -6.99 15.73 18.02
N HIS A 637 -5.79 16.21 18.38
CA HIS A 637 -5.22 17.41 17.76
C HIS A 637 -4.87 17.20 16.28
N ILE A 638 -4.38 16.01 15.92
CA ILE A 638 -4.09 15.65 14.52
C ILE A 638 -5.40 15.56 13.72
N GLU A 639 -6.42 14.89 14.27
CA GLU A 639 -7.74 14.78 13.63
C GLU A 639 -8.38 16.17 13.43
N GLU A 640 -8.37 17.04 14.44
CA GLU A 640 -8.89 18.41 14.33
C GLU A 640 -8.06 19.28 13.37
N ALA A 641 -6.74 19.09 13.30
CA ALA A 641 -5.86 19.81 12.39
C ALA A 641 -6.16 19.44 10.93
N LEU A 642 -6.28 18.14 10.62
CA LEU A 642 -6.66 17.67 9.30
C LEU A 642 -8.05 18.20 8.89
N GLU A 643 -9.02 18.17 9.80
CA GLU A 643 -10.33 18.76 9.56
C GLU A 643 -10.23 20.27 9.25
N ALA A 644 -9.38 21.00 9.98
CA ALA A 644 -9.17 22.43 9.78
C ALA A 644 -8.47 22.74 8.45
N ILE A 645 -7.49 21.92 8.05
CA ILE A 645 -6.75 22.07 6.79
C ILE A 645 -7.67 21.78 5.60
N PHE A 646 -8.31 20.60 5.57
CA PHE A 646 -9.21 20.23 4.48
C PHE A 646 -10.44 21.13 4.39
N GLY A 647 -10.92 21.66 5.52
CA GLY A 647 -11.99 22.65 5.57
C GLY A 647 -11.56 24.09 5.26
N GLY A 648 -10.28 24.35 4.98
CA GLY A 648 -9.77 25.70 4.68
C GLY A 648 -9.83 26.68 5.86
N ARG A 649 -9.96 26.19 7.10
CA ARG A 649 -10.01 26.98 8.34
C ARG A 649 -8.63 27.43 8.83
N THR A 650 -7.57 26.78 8.34
CA THR A 650 -6.17 27.09 8.64
C THR A 650 -5.34 26.96 7.35
N GLU A 651 -4.17 27.59 7.31
CA GLU A 651 -3.23 27.43 6.19
C GLU A 651 -2.49 26.09 6.27
N ASP A 652 -2.09 25.58 5.10
CA ASP A 652 -1.32 24.35 4.97
C ASP A 652 0.18 24.67 4.74
N ASP A 653 0.94 24.74 5.83
CA ASP A 653 2.38 25.07 5.84
C ASP A 653 3.10 24.36 7.01
N GLY A 654 4.42 24.53 7.11
CA GLY A 654 5.25 23.81 8.07
C GLY A 654 4.96 24.10 9.55
N PHE A 655 4.16 25.13 9.89
CA PHE A 655 3.71 25.33 11.27
C PHE A 655 2.80 24.20 11.76
N ASN A 656 2.12 23.51 10.84
CA ASN A 656 1.26 22.37 11.18
C ASN A 656 2.05 21.24 11.85
N ALA A 657 3.38 21.15 11.63
CA ALA A 657 4.23 20.13 12.25
C ALA A 657 4.28 20.23 13.78
N LEU A 658 3.94 21.39 14.34
CA LEU A 658 3.85 21.56 15.78
C LEU A 658 2.70 20.77 16.42
N VAL A 659 1.70 20.36 15.62
CA VAL A 659 0.62 19.50 16.10
C VAL A 659 1.17 18.13 16.51
N VAL A 660 2.02 17.53 15.67
CA VAL A 660 2.65 16.24 15.95
C VAL A 660 3.84 16.41 16.90
N ASN A 661 4.77 17.32 16.58
CA ASN A 661 6.06 17.43 17.26
C ASN A 661 5.96 18.09 18.63
N ALA A 662 5.06 19.05 18.79
CA ALA A 662 4.89 19.80 20.03
C ALA A 662 3.59 19.44 20.77
N GLY A 663 2.68 18.64 20.20
CA GLY A 663 1.40 18.28 20.80
C GLY A 663 0.42 19.46 20.87
N LEU A 664 0.64 20.51 20.07
CA LEU A 664 -0.20 21.71 20.06
C LEU A 664 -1.50 21.46 19.28
N SER A 665 -2.56 22.18 19.63
CA SER A 665 -3.74 22.28 18.78
C SER A 665 -3.42 23.08 17.50
N TRP A 666 -4.19 22.85 16.43
CA TRP A 666 -4.03 23.60 15.18
C TRP A 666 -4.19 25.12 15.37
N ARG A 667 -4.94 25.56 16.39
CA ARG A 667 -5.11 26.98 16.72
C ARG A 667 -3.88 27.57 17.40
N GLU A 668 -3.23 26.83 18.28
CA GLU A 668 -1.98 27.27 18.91
C GLU A 668 -0.85 27.32 17.87
N ALA A 669 -0.78 26.34 16.97
CA ALA A 669 0.12 26.38 15.81
C ALA A 669 -0.16 27.61 14.93
N TRP A 670 -1.42 27.92 14.67
CA TRP A 670 -1.81 29.12 13.93
C TRP A 670 -1.47 30.43 14.69
N MET A 671 -1.59 30.48 16.02
CA MET A 671 -1.15 31.65 16.80
C MET A 671 0.34 31.92 16.58
N LEU A 672 1.17 30.88 16.60
CA LEU A 672 2.60 31.01 16.28
C LEU A 672 2.83 31.39 14.81
N ARG A 673 2.08 30.82 13.85
CA ARG A 673 2.13 31.24 12.44
C ARG A 673 1.83 32.74 12.29
N ALA A 674 0.78 33.23 12.94
CA ALA A 674 0.40 34.64 12.89
C ALA A 674 1.48 35.55 13.49
N ALA A 675 2.08 35.14 14.61
CA ALA A 675 3.23 35.83 15.20
C ALA A 675 4.44 35.83 14.26
N ALA A 676 4.75 34.71 13.59
CA ALA A 676 5.82 34.60 12.60
C ALA A 676 5.60 35.55 11.42
N LYS A 677 4.37 35.61 10.90
CA LYS A 677 4.00 36.53 9.82
C LYS A 677 4.20 37.99 10.19
N TYR A 678 3.86 38.38 11.43
CA TYR A 678 4.17 39.72 11.91
C TYR A 678 5.69 39.96 11.94
N ILE A 679 6.46 39.01 12.47
CA ILE A 679 7.93 39.10 12.55
C ILE A 679 8.53 39.24 11.14
N LEU A 680 8.06 38.50 10.15
CA LEU A 680 8.47 38.63 8.74
C LEU A 680 8.13 40.02 8.19
N GLN A 681 6.92 40.52 8.41
CA GLN A 681 6.51 41.88 8.02
C GLN A 681 7.29 42.98 8.76
N ALA A 682 7.87 42.68 9.92
CA ALA A 682 8.77 43.57 10.64
C ALA A 682 10.17 43.66 10.01
N GLY A 683 10.48 42.84 9.00
CA GLY A 683 11.70 42.92 8.19
C GLY A 683 12.86 42.08 8.71
N VAL A 684 12.60 40.97 9.41
CA VAL A 684 13.69 40.06 9.84
C VAL A 684 14.34 39.35 8.64
N PRO A 685 15.65 39.04 8.70
CA PRO A 685 16.38 38.42 7.60
C PRO A 685 16.25 36.89 7.57
N TYR A 686 15.09 36.34 7.95
CA TYR A 686 14.86 34.89 8.00
C TYR A 686 13.67 34.51 7.12
N SER A 687 13.74 33.34 6.48
CA SER A 687 12.63 32.80 5.70
C SER A 687 11.57 32.16 6.61
N GLN A 688 10.32 32.10 6.13
CA GLN A 688 9.24 31.41 6.85
C GLN A 688 9.60 29.95 7.17
N ASN A 689 10.13 29.21 6.18
CA ASN A 689 10.54 27.81 6.35
C ASN A 689 11.60 27.64 7.44
N TYR A 690 12.58 28.55 7.55
CA TYR A 690 13.58 28.47 8.61
C TYR A 690 12.99 28.70 10.02
N ILE A 691 11.99 29.58 10.13
CA ILE A 691 11.25 29.81 11.37
C ILE A 691 10.42 28.56 11.75
N GLU A 692 9.73 27.96 10.79
CA GLU A 692 8.95 26.72 10.97
C GLU A 692 9.82 25.56 11.47
N GLN A 693 10.98 25.36 10.83
CA GLN A 693 11.96 24.36 11.22
C GLN A 693 12.51 24.62 12.62
N THR A 694 12.81 25.88 12.95
CA THR A 694 13.31 26.27 14.28
C THR A 694 12.30 25.90 15.37
N LEU A 695 11.02 26.25 15.21
CA LEU A 695 9.99 25.89 16.19
C LEU A 695 9.78 24.37 16.28
N SER A 696 9.81 23.68 15.15
CA SER A 696 9.62 22.21 15.08
C SER A 696 10.78 21.42 15.69
N LYS A 697 12.00 21.98 15.64
CA LYS A 697 13.20 21.43 16.28
C LYS A 697 13.20 21.64 17.79
N HIS A 698 12.52 22.70 18.27
CA HIS A 698 12.43 23.07 19.68
C HIS A 698 10.99 22.97 20.23
N PRO A 699 10.34 21.80 20.21
CA PRO A 699 8.91 21.65 20.54
C PRO A 699 8.59 22.03 21.99
N ALA A 700 9.54 21.83 22.92
CA ALA A 700 9.37 22.27 24.31
C ALA A 700 9.31 23.79 24.44
N ILE A 701 10.08 24.52 23.62
CA ILE A 701 10.06 25.99 23.60
C ILE A 701 8.78 26.49 22.93
N ALA A 702 8.35 25.86 21.83
CA ALA A 702 7.07 26.18 21.19
C ALA A 702 5.89 26.07 22.18
N ARG A 703 5.82 24.97 22.95
CA ARG A 703 4.83 24.83 24.05
C ARG A 703 4.96 25.91 25.11
N ALA A 704 6.17 26.24 25.53
CA ALA A 704 6.40 27.26 26.56
C ALA A 704 6.01 28.68 26.08
N LEU A 705 6.24 29.01 24.80
CA LEU A 705 5.78 30.26 24.17
C LEU A 705 4.26 30.35 24.15
N VAL A 706 3.58 29.26 23.77
CA VAL A 706 2.12 29.15 23.81
C VAL A 706 1.60 29.30 25.24
N ALA A 707 2.26 28.67 26.23
CA ALA A 707 1.91 28.83 27.65
C ALA A 707 2.05 30.29 28.12
N ALA A 708 3.11 31.00 27.71
CA ALA A 708 3.27 32.43 28.01
C ALA A 708 2.17 33.28 27.36
N PHE A 709 1.78 32.98 26.13
CA PHE A 709 0.64 33.61 25.46
C PHE A 709 -0.68 33.36 26.21
N HIS A 710 -0.94 32.13 26.64
CA HIS A 710 -2.13 31.78 27.42
C HIS A 710 -2.17 32.45 28.78
N ALA A 711 -1.07 32.44 29.54
CA ALA A 711 -0.98 33.15 30.82
C ALA A 711 -1.31 34.65 30.64
N ARG A 712 -0.82 35.25 29.55
CA ARG A 712 -1.04 36.67 29.26
C ARG A 712 -2.48 37.02 28.88
N PHE A 713 -3.18 36.17 28.13
CA PHE A 713 -4.43 36.57 27.47
C PHE A 713 -5.66 35.70 27.74
N ASN A 714 -5.52 34.49 28.29
CA ASN A 714 -6.66 33.58 28.47
C ASN A 714 -7.70 34.19 29.42
N PRO A 715 -8.94 34.48 28.96
CA PRO A 715 -9.98 35.09 29.80
C PRO A 715 -10.41 34.20 30.98
N ALA A 716 -10.19 32.88 30.90
CA ALA A 716 -10.47 31.94 31.98
C ALA A 716 -9.40 31.94 33.10
N GLY A 717 -8.26 32.59 32.87
CA GLY A 717 -7.23 32.81 33.90
C GLY A 717 -7.59 33.94 34.89
N PRO A 718 -6.63 34.40 35.72
CA PRO A 718 -6.91 35.42 36.74
C PRO A 718 -7.46 36.73 36.15
N ALA A 719 -8.55 37.24 36.72
CA ALA A 719 -9.21 38.46 36.23
C ALA A 719 -8.42 39.76 36.53
N LYS A 720 -7.57 39.77 37.57
CA LYS A 720 -6.74 40.91 37.97
C LYS A 720 -5.33 40.82 37.38
N LYS A 721 -4.69 41.97 37.15
CA LYS A 721 -3.34 42.06 36.57
C LYS A 721 -2.26 41.44 37.46
N GLU A 722 -2.26 41.64 38.79
CA GLU A 722 -1.19 41.13 39.65
C GLU A 722 -1.04 39.58 39.66
N PRO A 723 -2.08 38.77 39.90
CA PRO A 723 -1.94 37.32 39.88
C PRO A 723 -1.60 36.79 38.48
N ARG A 724 -2.12 37.43 37.43
CA ARG A 724 -1.80 37.08 36.04
C ARG A 724 -0.34 37.37 35.70
N LEU A 725 0.23 38.45 36.23
CA LEU A 725 1.64 38.76 36.06
C LEU A 725 2.53 37.65 36.66
N LYS A 726 2.16 37.10 37.82
CA LYS A 726 2.90 35.96 38.41
C LYS A 726 2.89 34.71 37.52
N GLU A 727 1.73 34.36 36.97
CA GLU A 727 1.62 33.23 36.03
C GLU A 727 2.42 33.47 34.74
N LEU A 728 2.37 34.70 34.22
CA LEU A 728 3.16 35.10 33.07
C LEU A 728 4.66 35.05 33.35
N ASP A 729 5.12 35.56 34.50
CA ASP A 729 6.53 35.55 34.88
C ASP A 729 7.06 34.12 35.01
N ALA A 730 6.27 33.20 35.58
CA ALA A 730 6.62 31.79 35.64
C ALA A 730 6.73 31.15 34.24
N ALA A 731 5.78 31.43 33.34
CA ALA A 731 5.82 30.94 31.97
C ALA A 731 7.01 31.52 31.17
N VAL A 732 7.31 32.82 31.35
CA VAL A 732 8.46 33.50 30.74
C VAL A 732 9.77 32.94 31.26
N ALA A 733 9.88 32.69 32.57
CA ALA A 733 11.06 32.06 33.16
C ALA A 733 11.31 30.68 32.56
N ARG A 734 10.26 29.88 32.34
CA ARG A 734 10.36 28.58 31.68
C ARG A 734 10.85 28.69 30.23
N VAL A 735 10.37 29.67 29.46
CA VAL A 735 10.88 29.91 28.09
C VAL A 735 12.37 30.25 28.14
N LYS A 736 12.78 31.17 29.03
CA LYS A 736 14.19 31.59 29.18
C LYS A 736 15.10 30.43 29.56
N GLU A 737 14.68 29.59 30.51
CA GLU A 737 15.42 28.39 30.92
C GLU A 737 15.67 27.44 29.74
N LEU A 738 14.65 27.19 28.92
CA LEU A 738 14.78 26.32 27.75
C LEU A 738 15.66 26.93 26.64
N LEU A 739 15.67 28.26 26.50
CA LEU A 739 16.51 28.97 25.53
C LEU A 739 18.00 28.77 25.81
N GLU A 740 18.42 28.60 27.07
CA GLU A 740 19.83 28.35 27.43
C GLU A 740 20.38 27.05 26.82
N ALA A 741 19.52 26.10 26.44
CA ALA A 741 19.92 24.85 25.79
C ALA A 741 20.03 24.96 24.25
N VAL A 742 19.67 26.10 23.65
CA VAL A 742 19.68 26.30 22.19
C VAL A 742 21.09 26.60 21.70
N LYS A 743 21.65 25.71 20.88
CA LYS A 743 23.04 25.80 20.41
C LYS A 743 23.25 26.81 19.27
N SER A 744 22.25 26.98 18.39
CA SER A 744 22.34 27.89 17.24
C SER A 744 21.93 29.30 17.66
N LEU A 745 22.79 30.28 17.42
CA LEU A 745 22.51 31.69 17.74
C LEU A 745 21.33 32.24 16.93
N ASP A 746 21.15 31.81 15.69
CA ASP A 746 20.03 32.25 14.86
C ASP A 746 18.70 31.64 15.35
N GLU A 747 18.71 30.36 15.75
CA GLU A 747 17.54 29.71 16.35
C GLU A 747 17.16 30.40 17.67
N ASP A 748 18.13 30.68 18.54
CA ASP A 748 17.92 31.42 19.80
C ASP A 748 17.32 32.82 19.54
N ARG A 749 17.87 33.57 18.58
CA ARG A 749 17.34 34.88 18.17
C ARG A 749 15.90 34.81 17.68
N ILE A 750 15.56 33.82 16.83
CA ILE A 750 14.19 33.62 16.35
C ILE A 750 13.25 33.39 17.53
N LEU A 751 13.58 32.45 18.43
CA LEU A 751 12.74 32.10 19.56
C LEU A 751 12.59 33.25 20.57
N ARG A 752 13.66 34.03 20.81
CA ARG A 752 13.59 35.25 21.64
C ARG A 752 12.69 36.33 21.03
N ARG A 753 12.66 36.46 19.70
CA ARG A 753 11.73 37.39 19.02
C ARG A 753 10.27 37.00 19.20
N PHE A 754 9.93 35.71 19.20
CA PHE A 754 8.57 35.26 19.55
C PHE A 754 8.19 35.67 20.97
N LEU A 755 9.09 35.43 21.94
CA LEU A 755 8.86 35.82 23.33
C LEU A 755 8.68 37.35 23.47
N ASN A 756 9.58 38.14 22.88
CA ASN A 756 9.49 39.61 22.88
C ASN A 756 8.16 40.07 22.27
N LEU A 757 7.77 39.53 21.12
CA LEU A 757 6.51 39.89 20.47
C LEU A 757 5.30 39.58 21.35
N ILE A 758 5.21 38.38 21.96
CA ILE A 758 4.12 38.01 22.86
C ILE A 758 4.01 39.00 24.02
N LEU A 759 5.15 39.43 24.58
CA LEU A 759 5.19 40.42 25.66
C LEU A 759 4.80 41.83 25.18
N ALA A 760 5.12 42.20 23.94
CA ALA A 760 4.73 43.46 23.31
C ALA A 760 3.25 43.52 22.90
N MET A 761 2.56 42.38 22.82
CA MET A 761 1.10 42.33 22.59
C MET A 761 0.35 42.83 23.84
N VAL A 762 -0.76 43.57 23.62
CA VAL A 762 -1.63 44.10 24.68
C VAL A 762 -3.08 43.66 24.60
N ARG A 763 -3.55 43.21 23.43
CA ARG A 763 -4.90 42.63 23.22
C ARG A 763 -4.86 41.58 22.10
N THR A 764 -5.78 40.62 22.15
CA THR A 764 -6.00 39.64 21.09
C THR A 764 -7.45 39.17 21.07
N ASN A 765 -7.98 38.85 19.88
CA ASN A 765 -9.30 38.22 19.74
C ASN A 765 -9.25 36.68 19.72
N TYR A 766 -8.09 36.06 19.98
CA TYR A 766 -7.88 34.61 19.87
C TYR A 766 -8.96 33.77 20.60
N TYR A 767 -9.49 34.26 21.72
CA TYR A 767 -10.49 33.56 22.56
C TYR A 767 -11.93 33.90 22.20
N GLN A 768 -12.17 34.80 21.26
CA GLN A 768 -13.51 35.11 20.80
C GLN A 768 -14.07 33.98 19.94
N ARG A 769 -15.38 33.79 20.05
CA ARG A 769 -16.15 32.79 19.30
C ARG A 769 -17.07 33.50 18.31
N THR A 770 -17.47 32.79 17.26
CA THR A 770 -18.59 33.17 16.39
C THR A 770 -19.92 32.90 17.11
N GLU A 771 -21.04 33.36 16.53
CA GLU A 771 -22.37 33.23 17.15
C GLU A 771 -22.83 31.76 17.31
N ASP A 772 -22.38 30.88 16.43
CA ASP A 772 -22.55 29.43 16.46
C ASP A 772 -21.55 28.71 17.39
N ASN A 773 -20.84 29.46 18.25
CA ASN A 773 -19.80 28.98 19.17
C ASN A 773 -18.55 28.39 18.47
N GLY A 774 -18.44 28.58 17.15
CA GLY A 774 -17.24 28.27 16.36
C GLY A 774 -16.07 29.20 16.67
N PHE A 775 -14.92 28.93 16.06
CA PHE A 775 -13.76 29.82 16.12
C PHE A 775 -13.85 30.91 15.04
N LYS A 776 -13.41 32.12 15.37
CA LYS A 776 -13.26 33.20 14.37
C LYS A 776 -12.29 32.77 13.25
N PRO A 777 -12.55 33.12 11.98
CA PRO A 777 -11.72 32.73 10.84
C PRO A 777 -10.42 33.54 10.71
N TYR A 778 -10.04 34.29 11.74
CA TYR A 778 -8.81 35.07 11.82
C TYR A 778 -8.41 35.28 13.28
N VAL A 779 -7.14 35.63 13.49
CA VAL A 779 -6.59 36.08 14.77
C VAL A 779 -5.95 37.46 14.61
N SER A 780 -6.15 38.32 15.60
CA SER A 780 -5.59 39.68 15.66
C SER A 780 -4.77 39.89 16.91
N PHE A 781 -3.72 40.70 16.78
CA PHE A 781 -2.85 41.15 17.87
C PHE A 781 -2.76 42.67 17.85
N LYS A 782 -3.04 43.31 18.98
CA LYS A 782 -2.70 44.72 19.21
C LYS A 782 -1.33 44.80 19.86
N ILE A 783 -0.39 45.47 19.24
CA ILE A 783 1.04 45.43 19.55
C ILE A 783 1.53 46.84 19.90
N VAL A 784 2.36 46.92 20.94
CA VAL A 784 3.13 48.13 21.28
C VAL A 784 4.41 48.13 20.46
N SER A 785 4.44 48.82 19.31
CA SER A 785 5.58 48.78 18.39
C SER A 785 6.90 49.22 19.04
N ALA A 786 6.86 50.16 19.99
CA ALA A 786 8.05 50.60 20.72
C ALA A 786 8.68 49.49 21.61
N ALA A 787 7.90 48.47 21.99
CA ALA A 787 8.35 47.34 22.80
C ALA A 787 8.83 46.14 21.95
N VAL A 788 8.69 46.22 20.62
CA VAL A 788 9.19 45.19 19.71
C VAL A 788 10.66 45.47 19.40
N ASP A 789 11.52 44.50 19.73
CA ASP A 789 12.96 44.63 19.56
C ASP A 789 13.33 44.67 18.05
N ASP A 790 14.28 45.54 17.71
CA ASP A 790 14.78 45.79 16.34
C ASP A 790 13.73 46.18 15.29
N LEU A 791 12.55 46.66 15.71
CA LEU A 791 11.53 47.14 14.77
C LEU A 791 12.06 48.39 14.02
N PRO A 792 12.00 48.42 12.67
CA PRO A 792 12.48 49.57 11.90
C PRO A 792 11.74 50.88 12.19
N GLU A 793 12.47 52.00 12.19
CA GLU A 793 11.89 53.33 12.33
C GLU A 793 11.13 53.78 11.06
N PRO A 794 10.05 54.57 11.19
CA PRO A 794 9.46 55.09 12.42
C PRO A 794 8.57 54.06 13.11
N ARG A 795 8.72 53.89 14.42
CA ARG A 795 7.87 52.96 15.20
C ARG A 795 6.47 53.57 15.49
N PRO A 796 5.37 52.93 15.07
CA PRO A 796 4.02 53.39 15.42
C PRO A 796 3.76 53.42 16.93
N TYR A 797 2.75 54.15 17.38
CA TYR A 797 2.26 54.05 18.76
C TYR A 797 1.65 52.67 19.03
N ARG A 798 0.82 52.18 18.10
CA ARG A 798 0.22 50.84 18.13
C ARG A 798 0.08 50.28 16.73
N GLU A 799 0.17 48.96 16.65
CA GLU A 799 -0.15 48.18 15.46
C GLU A 799 -1.25 47.18 15.78
N ILE A 800 -2.24 47.07 14.91
CA ILE A 800 -3.16 45.94 14.92
C ILE A 800 -2.80 45.07 13.72
N PHE A 801 -2.25 43.89 13.99
CA PHE A 801 -1.93 42.89 12.97
C PHE A 801 -2.99 41.79 13.00
N MET A 802 -3.41 41.34 11.83
CA MET A 802 -4.40 40.28 11.65
C MET A 802 -3.86 39.23 10.69
N SER A 803 -4.11 37.95 11.01
CA SER A 803 -3.89 36.84 10.09
C SER A 803 -5.10 35.90 10.01
N GLY A 804 -5.49 35.54 8.79
CA GLY A 804 -6.65 34.72 8.42
C GLY A 804 -6.36 33.92 7.15
N PRO A 805 -6.87 32.71 6.90
CA PRO A 805 -6.60 31.97 5.65
C PRO A 805 -6.96 32.75 4.37
N ARG A 806 -7.91 33.69 4.46
CA ARG A 806 -8.33 34.55 3.34
C ARG A 806 -7.60 35.88 3.26
N VAL A 807 -7.07 36.41 4.37
CA VAL A 807 -6.50 37.76 4.42
C VAL A 807 -5.47 37.90 5.55
N ASP A 808 -4.37 38.56 5.26
CA ASP A 808 -3.47 39.10 6.28
C ASP A 808 -3.53 40.64 6.20
N GLY A 809 -3.35 41.36 7.32
CA GLY A 809 -3.46 42.82 7.31
C GLY A 809 -2.85 43.49 8.53
N VAL A 810 -2.57 44.79 8.38
CA VAL A 810 -2.00 45.61 9.46
C VAL A 810 -2.58 47.02 9.46
N HIS A 811 -2.84 47.56 10.65
CA HIS A 811 -3.23 48.95 10.86
C HIS A 811 -2.23 49.63 11.81
N LEU A 812 -1.56 50.67 11.32
CA LEU A 812 -0.53 51.44 12.02
C LEU A 812 -1.12 52.75 12.54
N ARG A 813 -1.03 53.01 13.85
CA ARG A 813 -1.47 54.26 14.49
C ARG A 813 -0.29 54.96 15.13
N PHE A 814 -0.16 56.27 14.95
CA PHE A 814 0.89 57.11 15.59
C PHE A 814 0.39 57.91 16.80
N GLY A 815 -0.82 57.63 17.29
CA GLY A 815 -1.35 58.19 18.51
C GLY A 815 -2.72 57.63 18.88
N PRO A 816 -3.27 58.03 20.04
CA PRO A 816 -4.56 57.54 20.56
C PRO A 816 -5.76 58.05 19.76
N VAL A 817 -5.67 59.21 19.11
CA VAL A 817 -6.68 59.70 18.17
C VAL A 817 -6.01 59.86 16.82
N ALA A 818 -6.25 58.91 15.92
CA ALA A 818 -5.59 58.86 14.61
C ALA A 818 -6.58 58.48 13.50
N ARG A 819 -6.36 59.00 12.28
CA ARG A 819 -7.19 58.72 11.10
C ARG A 819 -6.33 58.45 9.88
N GLY A 820 -6.79 57.54 9.02
CA GLY A 820 -6.26 57.38 7.68
C GLY A 820 -6.82 56.19 6.90
N GLY A 821 -6.41 56.12 5.63
CA GLY A 821 -6.97 55.19 4.66
C GLY A 821 -6.50 53.74 4.82
N LEU A 822 -7.32 52.79 4.34
CA LEU A 822 -6.99 51.37 4.27
C LEU A 822 -6.73 50.95 2.83
N ARG A 823 -5.53 50.42 2.57
CA ARG A 823 -5.08 50.05 1.23
C ARG A 823 -5.27 48.57 0.95
N TRP A 824 -5.81 48.24 -0.22
CA TRP A 824 -5.66 46.89 -0.77
C TRP A 824 -4.26 46.77 -1.34
N SER A 825 -3.42 45.93 -0.71
CA SER A 825 -2.06 45.64 -1.16
C SER A 825 -2.02 44.37 -2.01
N ASP A 826 -1.20 44.38 -3.05
CA ASP A 826 -0.77 43.23 -3.84
C ASP A 826 0.59 42.66 -3.36
N ARG A 827 1.19 43.27 -2.32
CA ARG A 827 2.53 42.93 -1.81
C ARG A 827 2.47 41.96 -0.64
N ARG A 828 2.54 40.66 -0.93
CA ARG A 828 2.55 39.61 0.11
C ARG A 828 3.68 39.78 1.14
N GLU A 829 4.90 39.99 0.66
CA GLU A 829 6.11 39.91 1.51
C GLU A 829 6.34 41.15 2.38
N ASP A 830 5.80 42.32 2.03
CA ASP A 830 6.13 43.57 2.71
C ASP A 830 5.04 44.66 2.67
N PHE A 831 3.76 44.27 2.67
CA PHE A 831 2.66 45.23 2.77
C PHE A 831 2.76 46.13 4.01
N ARG A 832 3.34 45.68 5.13
CA ARG A 832 3.58 46.55 6.30
C ARG A 832 4.53 47.70 5.96
N THR A 833 5.59 47.43 5.20
CA THR A 833 6.55 48.46 4.74
C THR A 833 5.88 49.44 3.78
N GLU A 834 5.02 48.94 2.88
CA GLU A 834 4.20 49.80 2.01
C GLU A 834 3.30 50.74 2.84
N VAL A 835 2.55 50.18 3.78
CA VAL A 835 1.65 50.96 4.65
C VAL A 835 2.44 51.98 5.48
N LEU A 836 3.58 51.59 6.05
CA LEU A 836 4.45 52.48 6.83
C LEU A 836 4.97 53.66 5.99
N GLY A 837 5.36 53.41 4.73
CA GLY A 837 5.77 54.46 3.78
C GLY A 837 4.67 55.49 3.54
N LEU A 838 3.41 55.05 3.46
CA LEU A 838 2.25 55.93 3.28
C LEU A 838 1.92 56.74 4.53
N VAL A 839 2.11 56.20 5.73
CA VAL A 839 1.87 56.96 6.97
C VAL A 839 2.84 58.14 7.10
N LYS A 840 4.08 58.01 6.64
CA LYS A 840 5.05 59.13 6.67
C LYS A 840 4.51 60.37 5.96
N ALA A 841 3.97 60.19 4.75
CA ALA A 841 3.33 61.27 4.00
C ALA A 841 2.08 61.82 4.71
N GLN A 842 1.27 60.92 5.31
CA GLN A 842 0.06 61.32 6.05
C GLN A 842 0.40 62.13 7.32
N ARG A 843 1.50 61.83 8.01
CA ARG A 843 1.95 62.61 9.18
C ARG A 843 2.36 64.02 8.81
N VAL A 844 3.08 64.20 7.69
CA VAL A 844 3.41 65.54 7.18
C VAL A 844 2.14 66.28 6.79
N LYS A 845 1.19 65.60 6.14
CA LYS A 845 -0.14 66.16 5.79
C LYS A 845 -0.94 66.59 7.01
N ASN A 846 -0.88 65.82 8.10
CA ASN A 846 -1.65 66.07 9.31
C ASN A 846 -0.96 66.99 10.32
N ALA A 847 0.26 67.50 10.04
CA ALA A 847 1.04 68.29 11.00
C ALA A 847 0.33 69.58 11.49
N VAL A 848 -0.67 70.06 10.74
CA VAL A 848 -1.48 71.25 11.03
C VAL A 848 -2.94 70.93 11.42
N ILE A 849 -3.32 69.66 11.59
CA ILE A 849 -4.68 69.23 11.99
C ILE A 849 -4.64 68.25 13.16
N VAL A 850 -5.60 68.37 14.10
CA VAL A 850 -5.95 67.29 15.04
C VAL A 850 -7.04 66.47 14.34
N PRO A 851 -6.88 65.17 14.02
CA PRO A 851 -6.01 64.15 14.64
C PRO A 851 -4.71 63.76 13.88
N THR A 852 -3.81 63.03 14.55
CA THR A 852 -2.56 62.48 13.96
C THR A 852 -2.85 61.39 12.91
N GLY A 853 -1.81 60.91 12.21
CA GLY A 853 -1.94 59.96 11.11
C GLY A 853 -2.06 58.49 11.55
N SER A 854 -2.99 57.75 10.92
CA SER A 854 -2.95 56.28 10.82
C SER A 854 -2.93 55.84 9.36
N LYS A 855 -2.67 54.56 9.12
CA LYS A 855 -2.88 53.90 7.82
C LYS A 855 -3.00 52.41 8.05
N GLY A 856 -3.81 51.74 7.26
CA GLY A 856 -3.80 50.29 7.22
C GLY A 856 -3.66 49.75 5.82
N GLY A 857 -3.40 48.46 5.74
CA GLY A 857 -3.43 47.71 4.50
C GLY A 857 -3.69 46.24 4.74
N PHE A 858 -4.30 45.60 3.76
CA PHE A 858 -4.63 44.18 3.79
C PHE A 858 -4.26 43.52 2.47
N TYR A 859 -3.93 42.24 2.54
CA TYR A 859 -3.54 41.38 1.43
C TYR A 859 -4.51 40.19 1.33
N PRO A 860 -5.42 40.18 0.35
CA PRO A 860 -6.27 39.03 0.06
C PRO A 860 -5.44 37.87 -0.50
N LYS A 861 -5.59 36.67 0.09
CA LYS A 861 -4.77 35.49 -0.23
C LYS A 861 -5.40 34.54 -1.24
N GLN A 862 -6.72 34.61 -1.43
CA GLN A 862 -7.50 33.64 -2.20
C GLN A 862 -8.22 34.28 -3.39
N LEU A 863 -7.61 35.29 -4.03
CA LEU A 863 -8.21 35.92 -5.20
C LEU A 863 -8.38 34.89 -6.34
N PRO A 864 -9.58 34.75 -6.93
CA PRO A 864 -9.81 33.84 -8.04
C PRO A 864 -9.10 34.30 -9.31
N ALA A 865 -8.78 33.37 -10.19
CA ALA A 865 -8.26 33.71 -11.52
C ALA A 865 -9.39 34.14 -12.47
N GLY A 866 -9.15 35.17 -13.29
CA GLY A 866 -10.05 35.55 -14.38
C GLY A 866 -11.06 36.64 -14.01
N ASP A 867 -12.28 36.27 -13.63
CA ASP A 867 -13.42 37.18 -13.54
C ASP A 867 -13.16 38.36 -12.58
N ARG A 868 -13.23 39.57 -13.14
CA ARG A 868 -12.99 40.82 -12.41
C ARG A 868 -14.02 41.05 -11.31
N ASN A 869 -15.25 40.59 -11.48
CA ASN A 869 -16.29 40.71 -10.44
C ASN A 869 -16.00 39.75 -9.28
N ALA A 870 -15.65 38.49 -9.56
CA ALA A 870 -15.24 37.54 -8.53
C ALA A 870 -14.00 38.01 -7.75
N ILE A 871 -13.00 38.60 -8.42
CA ILE A 871 -11.83 39.21 -7.76
C ILE A 871 -12.26 40.35 -6.82
N PHE A 872 -13.16 41.23 -7.29
CA PHE A 872 -13.65 42.36 -6.51
C PHE A 872 -14.42 41.91 -5.27
N GLU A 873 -15.33 40.94 -5.40
CA GLU A 873 -16.11 40.43 -4.26
C GLU A 873 -15.26 39.64 -3.25
N GLU A 874 -14.25 38.88 -3.69
CA GLU A 874 -13.32 38.24 -2.76
C GLU A 874 -12.48 39.28 -2.01
N GLY A 875 -11.99 40.30 -2.71
CA GLY A 875 -11.28 41.42 -2.08
C GLY A 875 -12.14 42.20 -1.10
N ARG A 876 -13.42 42.42 -1.42
CA ARG A 876 -14.40 42.99 -0.50
C ARG A 876 -14.62 42.08 0.72
N GLY A 877 -14.73 40.77 0.52
CA GLY A 877 -14.83 39.79 1.61
C GLY A 877 -13.61 39.81 2.54
N ALA A 878 -12.40 39.87 1.98
CA ALA A 878 -11.15 40.05 2.73
C ALA A 878 -11.13 41.37 3.51
N TYR A 879 -11.56 42.48 2.89
CA TYR A 879 -11.70 43.78 3.54
C TYR A 879 -12.67 43.72 4.74
N MET A 880 -13.83 43.07 4.57
CA MET A 880 -14.80 42.91 5.65
C MET A 880 -14.23 42.14 6.84
N GLN A 881 -13.48 41.06 6.59
CA GLN A 881 -12.79 40.35 7.67
C GLN A 881 -11.75 41.23 8.36
N PHE A 882 -10.98 42.00 7.60
CA PHE A 882 -9.99 42.92 8.16
C PHE A 882 -10.63 43.97 9.07
N ILE A 883 -11.71 44.65 8.64
CA ILE A 883 -12.44 45.62 9.47
C ILE A 883 -12.96 44.98 10.75
N ARG A 884 -13.63 43.83 10.66
CA ARG A 884 -14.14 43.10 11.83
C ARG A 884 -13.02 42.75 12.80
N SER A 885 -11.86 42.37 12.28
CA SER A 885 -10.67 42.04 13.08
C SER A 885 -10.09 43.23 13.86
N LEU A 886 -10.26 44.47 13.36
CA LEU A 886 -9.87 45.68 14.07
C LEU A 886 -10.87 46.00 15.19
N LEU A 887 -12.18 45.88 14.91
CA LEU A 887 -13.24 46.15 15.87
C LEU A 887 -13.30 45.11 17.00
N ASP A 888 -12.97 43.84 16.71
CA ASP A 888 -12.94 42.75 17.69
C ASP A 888 -12.05 43.06 18.92
N ILE A 889 -11.05 43.95 18.80
CA ILE A 889 -10.12 44.31 19.88
C ILE A 889 -10.08 45.81 20.21
N THR A 890 -10.99 46.61 19.64
CA THR A 890 -11.13 48.05 19.89
C THR A 890 -12.28 48.29 20.86
N ASP A 891 -12.11 49.13 21.87
CA ASP A 891 -13.20 49.42 22.80
C ASP A 891 -14.34 50.17 22.09
N ASN A 892 -15.55 50.14 22.64
CA ASN A 892 -16.69 50.90 22.14
C ASN A 892 -17.09 52.00 23.15
N LEU A 893 -17.93 52.96 22.75
CA LEU A 893 -18.52 53.97 23.64
C LEU A 893 -20.03 53.83 23.66
N GLN A 894 -20.61 53.53 24.83
CA GLN A 894 -22.05 53.47 25.02
C GLN A 894 -22.45 54.43 26.15
N GLY A 895 -23.30 55.42 25.84
CA GLY A 895 -23.71 56.44 26.81
C GLY A 895 -22.54 57.22 27.42
N GLY A 896 -21.46 57.45 26.65
CA GLY A 896 -20.26 58.13 27.11
C GLY A 896 -19.31 57.28 27.97
N LYS A 897 -19.61 55.99 28.20
CA LYS A 897 -18.75 55.06 28.93
C LYS A 897 -18.04 54.10 27.98
N THR A 898 -16.76 53.85 28.22
CA THR A 898 -16.00 52.85 27.48
C THR A 898 -16.52 51.44 27.80
N VAL A 899 -16.80 50.66 26.76
CA VAL A 899 -17.19 49.25 26.84
C VAL A 899 -16.12 48.39 26.19
N ALA A 900 -15.55 47.47 26.95
CA ALA A 900 -14.50 46.57 26.46
C ALA A 900 -15.06 45.47 25.52
N PRO A 901 -14.27 44.99 24.54
CA PRO A 901 -14.66 43.84 23.72
C PRO A 901 -14.86 42.56 24.54
N LYS A 902 -15.79 41.70 24.10
CA LYS A 902 -16.05 40.40 24.75
C LYS A 902 -14.81 39.51 24.70
N ASN A 903 -14.53 38.78 25.79
CA ASN A 903 -13.45 37.80 25.88
C ASN A 903 -12.05 38.33 25.48
N VAL A 904 -11.77 39.61 25.74
CA VAL A 904 -10.46 40.24 25.54
C VAL A 904 -9.90 40.73 26.87
N PHE A 905 -8.76 40.20 27.28
CA PHE A 905 -8.00 40.77 28.40
C PHE A 905 -7.18 41.96 27.91
N ARG A 906 -7.28 43.11 28.61
CA ARG A 906 -6.66 44.39 28.20
C ARG A 906 -5.45 44.73 29.07
N TRP A 907 -4.28 44.84 28.45
CA TRP A 907 -3.05 45.29 29.13
C TRP A 907 -2.79 46.79 29.01
N ASP A 908 -3.40 47.45 28.02
CA ASP A 908 -3.37 48.90 27.77
C ASP A 908 -4.57 49.62 28.39
N ASP A 909 -4.61 50.94 28.21
CA ASP A 909 -5.72 51.81 28.62
C ASP A 909 -6.93 51.70 27.68
N ASP A 910 -8.00 52.44 27.99
CA ASP A 910 -9.18 52.56 27.15
C ASP A 910 -8.82 53.15 25.76
N ASP A 911 -9.24 52.48 24.69
CA ASP A 911 -9.00 52.87 23.30
C ASP A 911 -10.28 52.71 22.45
N PRO A 912 -11.28 53.60 22.62
CA PRO A 912 -12.53 53.53 21.89
C PRO A 912 -12.50 54.18 20.50
N TYR A 913 -11.38 54.81 20.12
CA TYR A 913 -11.30 55.60 18.90
C TYR A 913 -10.63 54.81 17.77
N LEU A 914 -11.41 54.50 16.73
CA LEU A 914 -10.92 53.91 15.48
C LEU A 914 -11.72 54.50 14.31
N VAL A 915 -11.03 55.18 13.39
CA VAL A 915 -11.62 55.75 12.19
C VAL A 915 -10.80 55.30 10.99
N VAL A 916 -11.50 54.85 9.96
CA VAL A 916 -10.90 54.39 8.70
C VAL A 916 -11.30 55.32 7.55
N ALA A 917 -10.58 55.25 6.44
CA ALA A 917 -10.92 55.97 5.22
C ALA A 917 -10.64 55.12 3.99
N ALA A 918 -11.19 55.52 2.85
CA ALA A 918 -10.84 54.95 1.56
C ALA A 918 -9.37 55.23 1.18
N ASP A 919 -8.76 54.29 0.45
CA ASP A 919 -7.48 54.42 -0.23
C ASP A 919 -7.51 53.65 -1.58
N LYS A 920 -6.35 53.42 -2.18
CA LYS A 920 -6.21 52.60 -3.39
C LYS A 920 -6.84 51.22 -3.18
N GLY A 921 -7.75 50.86 -4.09
CA GLY A 921 -8.45 49.58 -4.08
C GLY A 921 -9.64 49.50 -3.13
N THR A 922 -9.93 50.55 -2.34
CA THR A 922 -11.04 50.56 -1.36
C THR A 922 -11.96 51.77 -1.49
N ALA A 923 -11.88 52.52 -2.61
CA ALA A 923 -12.66 53.73 -2.85
C ALA A 923 -14.18 53.54 -2.66
N THR A 924 -14.72 52.39 -3.06
CA THR A 924 -16.15 52.06 -2.95
C THR A 924 -16.51 51.29 -1.67
N PHE A 925 -15.55 51.05 -0.77
CA PHE A 925 -15.74 50.20 0.41
C PHE A 925 -16.17 50.96 1.68
N SER A 926 -16.21 52.29 1.64
CA SER A 926 -16.60 53.13 2.80
C SER A 926 -17.97 52.73 3.36
N ASP A 927 -18.97 52.51 2.50
CA ASP A 927 -20.31 52.07 2.92
C ASP A 927 -20.29 50.66 3.51
N THR A 928 -19.42 49.78 3.01
CA THR A 928 -19.23 48.43 3.60
C THR A 928 -18.64 48.53 5.01
N ALA A 929 -17.66 49.40 5.25
CA ALA A 929 -17.09 49.61 6.58
C ALA A 929 -18.09 50.24 7.56
N ASN A 930 -18.88 51.22 7.12
CA ASN A 930 -19.94 51.82 7.93
C ASN A 930 -21.07 50.82 8.25
N GLY A 931 -21.41 49.94 7.32
CA GLY A 931 -22.33 48.82 7.58
C GLY A 931 -21.82 47.90 8.70
N ILE A 932 -20.53 47.54 8.69
CA ILE A 932 -19.91 46.73 9.74
C ILE A 932 -19.85 47.50 11.08
N SER A 933 -19.56 48.80 11.06
CA SER A 933 -19.63 49.65 12.25
C SER A 933 -21.02 49.58 12.91
N ALA A 934 -22.08 49.64 12.10
CA ALA A 934 -23.46 49.49 12.57
C ALA A 934 -23.75 48.07 13.11
N GLU A 935 -23.27 47.00 12.47
CA GLU A 935 -23.37 45.60 12.97
C GLU A 935 -22.77 45.47 14.38
N TYR A 936 -21.65 46.14 14.66
CA TYR A 936 -20.96 46.12 15.96
C TYR A 936 -21.59 47.08 16.98
N GLY A 937 -22.58 47.89 16.57
CA GLY A 937 -23.10 49.00 17.38
C GLY A 937 -22.00 49.99 17.76
N PHE A 938 -20.99 50.18 16.90
CA PHE A 938 -19.84 51.02 17.18
C PHE A 938 -20.24 52.50 17.15
N TRP A 939 -19.82 53.24 18.17
CA TRP A 939 -20.36 54.58 18.49
C TRP A 939 -20.21 55.63 17.39
N LEU A 940 -19.25 55.47 16.48
CA LEU A 940 -19.05 56.38 15.35
C LEU A 940 -20.07 56.18 14.23
N GLY A 941 -20.81 55.07 14.20
CA GLY A 941 -21.85 54.83 13.20
C GLY A 941 -21.36 55.00 11.76
N ASP A 942 -22.02 55.90 11.02
CA ASP A 942 -21.72 56.29 9.64
C ASP A 942 -20.48 57.21 9.49
N ALA A 943 -19.95 57.73 10.60
CA ALA A 943 -18.70 58.48 10.65
C ALA A 943 -17.46 57.57 10.84
N PHE A 944 -17.63 56.26 10.96
CA PHE A 944 -16.51 55.31 11.12
C PHE A 944 -15.58 55.30 9.90
N ALA A 945 -16.15 55.30 8.69
CA ALA A 945 -15.43 55.36 7.43
C ALA A 945 -15.82 56.62 6.65
N SER A 946 -14.84 57.49 6.39
CA SER A 946 -15.09 58.72 5.63
C SER A 946 -15.12 58.48 4.11
N GLY A 947 -16.05 59.14 3.40
CA GLY A 947 -16.17 59.07 1.93
C GLY A 947 -17.20 58.05 1.43
N GLY A 948 -18.20 57.70 2.25
CA GLY A 948 -19.37 56.93 1.84
C GLY A 948 -20.47 57.78 1.21
N SER A 949 -21.60 57.16 0.87
CA SER A 949 -22.76 57.81 0.22
C SER A 949 -23.39 58.96 1.03
N ALA A 950 -23.13 59.03 2.34
CA ALA A 950 -23.55 60.13 3.21
C ALA A 950 -22.55 61.31 3.28
N GLY A 951 -21.39 61.24 2.60
CA GLY A 951 -20.33 62.25 2.63
C GLY A 951 -20.19 63.08 1.34
N TYR A 952 -19.20 63.98 1.29
CA TYR A 952 -18.87 64.77 0.09
C TYR A 952 -18.06 63.94 -0.91
N ASP A 953 -18.51 63.85 -2.16
CA ASP A 953 -17.75 63.19 -3.24
C ASP A 953 -16.55 64.05 -3.64
N HIS A 954 -15.35 63.58 -3.27
CA HIS A 954 -14.10 64.28 -3.48
C HIS A 954 -13.75 64.49 -4.97
N LYS A 955 -14.19 63.58 -5.86
CA LYS A 955 -13.92 63.63 -7.30
C LYS A 955 -14.88 64.56 -8.02
N VAL A 956 -16.17 64.45 -7.74
CA VAL A 956 -17.21 65.31 -8.34
C VAL A 956 -17.00 66.77 -7.95
N MET A 957 -16.63 67.04 -6.71
CA MET A 957 -16.35 68.40 -6.25
C MET A 957 -14.92 68.88 -6.57
N GLY A 958 -14.02 67.98 -6.97
CA GLY A 958 -12.62 68.29 -7.27
C GLY A 958 -11.87 68.90 -6.09
N ILE A 959 -12.21 68.52 -4.86
CA ILE A 959 -11.76 69.20 -3.62
C ILE A 959 -10.23 69.25 -3.54
N THR A 960 -9.58 68.11 -3.79
CA THR A 960 -8.11 68.00 -3.73
C THR A 960 -7.44 68.78 -4.85
N ALA A 961 -7.94 68.65 -6.08
CA ALA A 961 -7.38 69.32 -7.24
C ALA A 961 -7.50 70.85 -7.11
N ARG A 962 -8.66 71.37 -6.70
CA ARG A 962 -8.88 72.80 -6.47
C ARG A 962 -7.97 73.34 -5.38
N GLY A 963 -7.85 72.63 -4.25
CA GLY A 963 -6.96 73.02 -3.16
C GLY A 963 -5.48 73.06 -3.60
N ALA A 964 -5.02 72.04 -4.34
CA ALA A 964 -3.67 72.04 -4.90
C ALA A 964 -3.46 73.16 -5.92
N TRP A 965 -4.47 73.46 -6.75
CA TRP A 965 -4.40 74.50 -7.76
C TRP A 965 -4.30 75.92 -7.18
N GLU A 966 -4.89 76.17 -6.01
CA GLU A 966 -4.65 77.44 -5.30
C GLU A 966 -3.17 77.63 -4.96
N ALA A 967 -2.46 76.56 -4.57
CA ALA A 967 -1.02 76.61 -4.34
C ALA A 967 -0.24 76.84 -5.64
N VAL A 968 -0.64 76.19 -6.74
CA VAL A 968 -0.06 76.41 -8.08
C VAL A 968 -0.24 77.88 -8.51
N LYS A 969 -1.46 78.43 -8.44
CA LYS A 969 -1.73 79.84 -8.74
C LYS A 969 -0.87 80.77 -7.89
N ARG A 970 -0.71 80.46 -6.60
CA ARG A 970 0.14 81.27 -5.71
C ARG A 970 1.61 81.21 -6.14
N HIS A 971 2.14 80.04 -6.46
CA HIS A 971 3.53 79.85 -6.89
C HIS A 971 3.85 80.63 -8.17
N PHE A 972 3.03 80.48 -9.21
CA PHE A 972 3.21 81.21 -10.47
C PHE A 972 3.03 82.73 -10.31
N ARG A 973 2.12 83.16 -9.42
CA ARG A 973 1.97 84.58 -9.07
C ARG A 973 3.24 85.15 -8.43
N GLU A 974 3.94 84.38 -7.60
CA GLU A 974 5.24 84.79 -7.02
C GLU A 974 6.35 84.86 -8.08
N MET A 975 6.21 84.12 -9.18
CA MET A 975 7.08 84.19 -10.36
C MET A 975 6.63 85.24 -11.40
N GLY A 976 5.58 86.02 -11.11
CA GLY A 976 5.09 87.10 -11.97
C GLY A 976 4.29 86.66 -13.20
N LYS A 977 3.75 85.42 -13.23
CA LYS A 977 2.99 84.88 -14.36
C LYS A 977 1.53 84.56 -13.98
N ASP A 978 0.57 84.98 -14.80
CA ASP A 978 -0.86 84.65 -14.60
C ASP A 978 -1.27 83.45 -15.46
N ILE A 979 -1.14 82.25 -14.88
CA ILE A 979 -1.48 80.97 -15.53
C ILE A 979 -2.97 80.79 -15.88
N GLN A 980 -3.83 81.75 -15.56
CA GLN A 980 -5.22 81.78 -16.03
C GLN A 980 -5.38 82.53 -17.36
N LYS A 981 -4.38 83.33 -17.75
CA LYS A 981 -4.40 84.16 -18.96
C LYS A 981 -3.24 83.90 -19.92
N GLU A 982 -2.14 83.33 -19.42
CA GLU A 982 -0.92 83.10 -20.18
C GLU A 982 -0.64 81.60 -20.36
N PRO A 983 -0.31 81.13 -21.58
CA PRO A 983 0.07 79.74 -21.83
C PRO A 983 1.28 79.29 -21.02
N PHE A 984 1.24 78.06 -20.51
CA PHE A 984 2.37 77.46 -19.76
C PHE A 984 2.47 75.96 -19.99
N THR A 985 3.70 75.43 -19.91
CA THR A 985 3.98 74.00 -20.14
C THR A 985 3.77 73.16 -18.88
N VAL A 986 3.23 71.96 -19.07
CA VAL A 986 2.93 71.02 -17.98
C VAL A 986 3.40 69.62 -18.35
N ALA A 987 4.04 68.93 -17.42
CA ALA A 987 4.20 67.48 -17.49
C ALA A 987 3.67 66.83 -16.19
N GLY A 988 3.07 65.65 -16.27
CA GLY A 988 2.52 65.06 -15.05
C GLY A 988 2.26 63.57 -15.05
N ILE A 989 1.81 63.09 -13.89
CA ILE A 989 1.57 61.67 -13.63
C ILE A 989 0.08 61.47 -13.40
N GLY A 990 -0.58 60.76 -14.31
CA GLY A 990 -2.02 60.53 -14.28
C GLY A 990 -2.64 60.55 -15.68
N ASP A 991 -3.97 60.51 -15.70
CA ASP A 991 -4.80 60.64 -16.90
C ASP A 991 -6.06 61.45 -16.59
N MET A 992 -6.85 61.75 -17.63
CA MET A 992 -8.09 62.51 -17.49
C MET A 992 -9.20 61.79 -16.71
N SER A 993 -9.08 60.49 -16.42
CA SER A 993 -10.03 59.78 -15.56
C SER A 993 -9.75 59.96 -14.07
N GLY A 994 -8.53 60.40 -13.72
CA GLY A 994 -8.06 60.60 -12.34
C GLY A 994 -8.71 61.78 -11.63
N ASP A 995 -8.94 61.64 -10.32
CA ASP A 995 -9.52 62.70 -9.47
C ASP A 995 -8.65 63.97 -9.47
N VAL A 996 -7.38 63.86 -9.10
CA VAL A 996 -6.49 65.03 -8.98
C VAL A 996 -6.01 65.54 -10.33
N PHE A 997 -5.46 64.65 -11.16
CA PHE A 997 -4.90 65.01 -12.47
C PHE A 997 -5.98 65.53 -13.41
N GLY A 998 -7.08 64.78 -13.60
CA GLY A 998 -8.15 65.15 -14.52
C GLY A 998 -8.82 66.46 -14.17
N ASN A 999 -9.21 66.66 -12.90
CA ASN A 999 -9.75 67.96 -12.46
C ASN A 999 -8.71 69.07 -12.62
N GLY A 1000 -7.45 68.84 -12.22
CA GLY A 1000 -6.37 69.83 -12.29
C GLY A 1000 -6.10 70.32 -13.71
N MET A 1001 -6.06 69.42 -14.69
CA MET A 1001 -5.82 69.74 -16.09
C MET A 1001 -6.98 70.49 -16.77
N LEU A 1002 -8.08 70.74 -16.06
CA LEU A 1002 -9.21 71.54 -16.49
C LEU A 1002 -9.35 72.88 -15.73
N LEU A 1003 -8.46 73.18 -14.79
CA LEU A 1003 -8.51 74.42 -14.01
C LEU A 1003 -7.82 75.62 -14.70
N SER A 1004 -7.28 75.43 -15.91
CA SER A 1004 -6.86 76.51 -16.80
C SER A 1004 -6.95 76.08 -18.27
N GLU A 1005 -7.50 76.95 -19.10
CA GLU A 1005 -7.53 76.76 -20.56
C GLU A 1005 -6.16 77.05 -21.20
N GLN A 1006 -5.20 77.58 -20.44
CA GLN A 1006 -3.86 77.96 -20.89
C GLN A 1006 -2.82 76.83 -20.77
N ILE A 1007 -3.23 75.63 -20.33
CA ILE A 1007 -2.34 74.48 -20.14
C ILE A 1007 -1.88 73.92 -21.49
N ARG A 1008 -0.54 73.85 -21.65
CA ARG A 1008 0.16 73.08 -22.69
C ARG A 1008 0.71 71.81 -22.08
N LEU A 1009 -0.11 70.75 -22.07
CA LEU A 1009 0.29 69.44 -21.53
C LEU A 1009 1.21 68.72 -22.52
N VAL A 1010 2.52 68.79 -22.31
CA VAL A 1010 3.51 68.27 -23.27
C VAL A 1010 3.82 66.79 -23.07
N ALA A 1011 3.64 66.28 -21.85
CA ALA A 1011 3.80 64.87 -21.55
C ALA A 1011 3.01 64.44 -20.31
N ALA A 1012 2.47 63.23 -20.33
CA ALA A 1012 1.89 62.61 -19.15
C ALA A 1012 2.07 61.08 -19.19
N PHE A 1013 2.02 60.42 -18.04
CA PHE A 1013 1.95 58.96 -18.01
C PHE A 1013 1.15 58.45 -16.82
N ASP A 1014 0.54 57.28 -16.98
CA ASP A 1014 -0.16 56.58 -15.91
C ASP A 1014 0.35 55.13 -15.76
N HIS A 1015 -0.46 54.26 -15.17
CA HIS A 1015 -0.14 52.84 -15.05
C HIS A 1015 -0.24 52.06 -16.39
N ARG A 1016 -0.85 52.65 -17.43
CA ARG A 1016 -1.20 51.97 -18.70
C ARG A 1016 -0.43 52.56 -19.88
N ASP A 1017 -0.38 53.88 -19.96
CA ASP A 1017 -0.02 54.64 -21.15
C ASP A 1017 0.96 55.78 -20.85
N ILE A 1018 1.67 56.20 -21.88
CA ILE A 1018 2.53 57.38 -21.94
C ILE A 1018 1.98 58.27 -23.07
N PHE A 1019 1.53 59.46 -22.71
CA PHE A 1019 1.06 60.51 -23.62
C PHE A 1019 2.18 61.54 -23.83
N ILE A 1020 2.48 61.86 -25.08
CA ILE A 1020 3.46 62.90 -25.44
C ILE A 1020 2.89 63.75 -26.57
N ASP A 1021 2.85 65.06 -26.35
CA ASP A 1021 2.42 66.06 -27.32
C ASP A 1021 3.48 67.18 -27.36
N PRO A 1022 4.42 67.17 -28.32
CA PRO A 1022 5.55 68.10 -28.31
C PRO A 1022 5.20 69.59 -28.34
N ASP A 1023 4.10 69.97 -28.98
CA ASP A 1023 3.66 71.35 -29.16
C ASP A 1023 2.13 71.47 -29.15
N PRO A 1024 1.48 71.29 -27.99
CA PRO A 1024 0.02 71.28 -27.88
C PRO A 1024 -0.55 72.70 -28.00
N ASP A 1025 -1.64 72.84 -28.77
CA ASP A 1025 -2.46 74.05 -28.78
C ASP A 1025 -3.35 74.10 -27.50
N PRO A 1026 -3.30 75.16 -26.68
CA PRO A 1026 -4.05 75.22 -25.43
C PRO A 1026 -5.56 75.04 -25.59
N ALA A 1027 -6.17 75.71 -26.57
CA ALA A 1027 -7.62 75.71 -26.74
C ALA A 1027 -8.14 74.34 -27.24
N THR A 1028 -7.50 73.78 -28.26
CA THR A 1028 -7.85 72.49 -28.86
C THR A 1028 -7.61 71.34 -27.88
N SER A 1029 -6.45 71.33 -27.22
CA SER A 1029 -6.12 70.31 -26.22
C SER A 1029 -7.01 70.40 -24.96
N TYR A 1030 -7.42 71.60 -24.54
CA TYR A 1030 -8.36 71.76 -23.42
C TYR A 1030 -9.74 71.18 -23.74
N ALA A 1031 -10.29 71.46 -24.93
CA ALA A 1031 -11.58 70.91 -25.35
C ALA A 1031 -11.54 69.37 -25.36
N GLU A 1032 -10.45 68.78 -25.84
CA GLU A 1032 -10.27 67.34 -25.88
C GLU A 1032 -10.10 66.72 -24.48
N ARG A 1033 -9.26 67.33 -23.62
CA ARG A 1033 -9.15 66.94 -22.20
C ARG A 1033 -10.51 66.95 -21.51
N LYS A 1034 -11.33 67.99 -21.75
CA LYS A 1034 -12.69 68.12 -21.19
C LYS A 1034 -13.63 67.02 -21.68
N ARG A 1035 -13.59 66.68 -22.98
CA ARG A 1035 -14.35 65.56 -23.55
C ARG A 1035 -13.97 64.24 -22.87
N MET A 1036 -12.67 63.96 -22.74
CA MET A 1036 -12.16 62.75 -22.10
C MET A 1036 -12.53 62.64 -20.62
N PHE A 1037 -12.53 63.75 -19.89
CA PHE A 1037 -12.93 63.80 -18.48
C PHE A 1037 -14.42 63.46 -18.28
N ALA A 1038 -15.28 63.79 -19.25
CA ALA A 1038 -16.72 63.52 -19.20
C ALA A 1038 -17.11 62.07 -19.54
N LEU A 1039 -16.17 61.24 -20.03
CA LEU A 1039 -16.44 59.84 -20.32
C LEU A 1039 -16.59 59.03 -19.02
N ALA A 1040 -17.52 58.06 -19.01
CA ALA A 1040 -17.73 57.17 -17.86
C ALA A 1040 -16.46 56.37 -17.48
N ARG A 1041 -15.61 56.08 -18.48
CA ARG A 1041 -14.25 55.53 -18.33
C ARG A 1041 -13.39 56.15 -19.43
N SER A 1042 -12.17 56.58 -19.07
CA SER A 1042 -11.19 57.10 -20.04
C SER A 1042 -9.77 56.65 -19.73
N SER A 1043 -8.92 56.74 -20.75
CA SER A 1043 -7.49 56.45 -20.78
C SER A 1043 -6.83 57.35 -21.80
N TRP A 1044 -5.50 57.45 -21.81
CA TRP A 1044 -4.83 58.23 -22.86
C TRP A 1044 -5.09 57.68 -24.26
N GLN A 1045 -5.42 56.39 -24.42
CA GLN A 1045 -5.80 55.83 -25.72
C GLN A 1045 -7.11 56.41 -26.28
N ASP A 1046 -7.95 57.00 -25.44
CA ASP A 1046 -9.20 57.66 -25.86
C ASP A 1046 -8.97 59.09 -26.39
N TYR A 1047 -7.75 59.63 -26.28
CA TYR A 1047 -7.38 60.95 -26.82
C TYR A 1047 -7.38 60.90 -28.35
N ASP A 1048 -8.02 61.86 -29.01
CA ASP A 1048 -8.03 61.95 -30.46
C ASP A 1048 -6.61 62.22 -30.99
N LYS A 1049 -6.01 61.18 -31.57
CA LYS A 1049 -4.63 61.19 -32.08
C LYS A 1049 -4.42 62.21 -33.21
N GLN A 1050 -5.49 62.67 -33.86
CA GLN A 1050 -5.41 63.73 -34.88
C GLN A 1050 -5.13 65.11 -34.28
N LEU A 1051 -5.43 65.30 -33.00
CA LEU A 1051 -5.22 66.56 -32.28
C LEU A 1051 -3.84 66.65 -31.61
N ILE A 1052 -3.06 65.57 -31.62
CA ILE A 1052 -1.70 65.55 -31.08
C ILE A 1052 -0.76 66.20 -32.10
N SER A 1053 0.12 67.10 -31.65
CA SER A 1053 1.07 67.77 -32.52
C SER A 1053 2.05 66.80 -33.19
N LYS A 1054 2.71 67.28 -34.24
CA LYS A 1054 3.59 66.47 -35.09
C LYS A 1054 4.65 65.74 -34.26
N GLY A 1055 4.75 64.43 -34.47
CA GLY A 1055 5.73 63.59 -33.81
C GLY A 1055 5.31 63.11 -32.42
N GLY A 1056 4.20 63.60 -31.84
CA GLY A 1056 3.65 63.07 -30.59
C GLY A 1056 2.89 61.76 -30.74
N GLY A 1057 2.38 61.23 -29.63
CA GLY A 1057 1.55 60.03 -29.63
C GLY A 1057 1.21 59.51 -28.24
N VAL A 1058 0.44 58.42 -28.23
CA VAL A 1058 0.07 57.65 -27.04
C VAL A 1058 0.62 56.24 -27.15
N PHE A 1059 1.42 55.85 -26.16
CA PHE A 1059 2.18 54.60 -26.18
C PHE A 1059 1.86 53.76 -24.96
N SER A 1060 1.75 52.44 -25.13
CA SER A 1060 1.54 51.55 -23.99
C SER A 1060 2.81 51.45 -23.14
N ARG A 1061 2.65 51.56 -21.82
CA ARG A 1061 3.72 51.30 -20.85
C ARG A 1061 4.19 49.85 -20.84
N SER A 1062 3.36 48.93 -21.35
CA SER A 1062 3.72 47.51 -21.48
C SER A 1062 4.51 47.20 -22.76
N ALA A 1063 4.75 48.20 -23.62
CA ALA A 1063 5.56 48.02 -24.81
C ALA A 1063 7.02 47.71 -24.45
N LYS A 1064 7.68 46.84 -25.22
CA LYS A 1064 9.10 46.53 -25.04
C LYS A 1064 10.00 47.74 -25.34
N SER A 1065 9.61 48.55 -26.31
CA SER A 1065 10.33 49.72 -26.81
C SER A 1065 9.35 50.67 -27.50
N ILE A 1066 9.59 51.97 -27.44
CA ILE A 1066 8.78 53.01 -28.08
C ILE A 1066 9.66 53.78 -29.08
N PRO A 1067 9.28 53.88 -30.36
CA PRO A 1067 9.99 54.70 -31.33
C PRO A 1067 9.86 56.19 -31.00
N LEU A 1068 10.97 56.92 -31.04
CA LEU A 1068 11.04 58.34 -30.74
C LEU A 1068 11.15 59.15 -32.04
N SER A 1069 10.14 59.99 -32.30
CA SER A 1069 10.21 60.99 -33.37
C SER A 1069 11.28 62.05 -33.09
N ARG A 1070 11.65 62.84 -34.11
CA ARG A 1070 12.60 63.95 -33.93
C ARG A 1070 12.09 64.95 -32.89
N GLU A 1071 10.79 65.21 -32.89
CA GLU A 1071 10.10 66.12 -31.96
C GLU A 1071 10.09 65.57 -30.53
N MET A 1072 9.81 64.26 -30.34
CA MET A 1072 9.88 63.61 -29.02
C MET A 1072 11.30 63.59 -28.45
N LYS A 1073 12.32 63.36 -29.28
CA LYS A 1073 13.73 63.40 -28.87
C LYS A 1073 14.13 64.79 -28.37
N ALA A 1074 13.69 65.82 -29.09
CA ALA A 1074 13.95 67.22 -28.72
C ALA A 1074 13.28 67.58 -27.39
N LEU A 1075 12.02 67.16 -27.19
CA LEU A 1075 11.30 67.38 -25.93
C LEU A 1075 11.97 66.63 -24.77
N LEU A 1076 12.19 65.32 -24.91
CA LEU A 1076 12.65 64.43 -23.84
C LEU A 1076 14.17 64.50 -23.56
N GLY A 1077 14.94 65.19 -24.40
CA GLY A 1077 16.41 65.21 -24.30
C GLY A 1077 17.07 63.85 -24.56
N LEU A 1078 16.45 63.00 -25.38
CA LEU A 1078 16.94 61.66 -25.71
C LEU A 1078 17.54 61.63 -27.13
N SER A 1079 18.68 60.97 -27.32
CA SER A 1079 19.33 60.86 -28.63
C SER A 1079 18.95 59.58 -29.41
N ALA A 1080 18.60 58.50 -28.71
CA ALA A 1080 18.27 57.20 -29.30
C ALA A 1080 16.99 57.23 -30.16
N ASP A 1081 16.91 56.42 -31.22
CA ASP A 1081 15.73 56.30 -32.09
C ASP A 1081 14.55 55.58 -31.43
N GLN A 1082 14.81 54.81 -30.38
CA GLN A 1082 13.80 54.17 -29.55
C GLN A 1082 14.26 54.15 -28.09
N ALA A 1083 13.32 54.11 -27.16
CA ALA A 1083 13.62 53.98 -25.72
C ALA A 1083 12.60 53.07 -25.03
N ALA A 1084 13.02 52.42 -23.95
CA ALA A 1084 12.09 51.66 -23.11
C ALA A 1084 11.12 52.60 -22.38
N PRO A 1085 9.88 52.19 -22.08
CA PRO A 1085 8.90 53.04 -21.37
C PRO A 1085 9.44 53.65 -20.06
N GLN A 1086 10.26 52.91 -19.30
CA GLN A 1086 10.86 53.42 -18.05
C GLN A 1086 11.87 54.55 -18.30
N GLU A 1087 12.61 54.51 -19.40
CA GLU A 1087 13.57 55.56 -19.79
C GLU A 1087 12.82 56.83 -20.19
N ILE A 1088 11.73 56.69 -20.94
CA ILE A 1088 10.85 57.81 -21.32
C ILE A 1088 10.20 58.42 -20.08
N MET A 1089 9.64 57.61 -19.17
CA MET A 1089 9.08 58.12 -17.91
C MET A 1089 10.12 58.86 -17.07
N LYS A 1090 11.35 58.34 -16.99
CA LYS A 1090 12.46 59.01 -16.30
C LYS A 1090 12.87 60.33 -16.97
N ALA A 1091 12.78 60.41 -18.29
CA ALA A 1091 12.98 61.65 -19.04
C ALA A 1091 11.85 62.65 -18.78
N ILE A 1092 10.58 62.21 -18.80
CA ILE A 1092 9.41 63.03 -18.47
C ILE A 1092 9.55 63.67 -17.07
N LEU A 1093 9.97 62.89 -16.06
CA LEU A 1093 10.18 63.39 -14.70
C LEU A 1093 11.35 64.39 -14.56
N LYS A 1094 12.14 64.57 -15.61
CA LYS A 1094 13.28 65.51 -15.67
C LYS A 1094 13.08 66.61 -16.72
N LEU A 1095 11.90 66.68 -17.34
CA LEU A 1095 11.60 67.70 -18.33
C LEU A 1095 11.71 69.09 -17.69
N ASP A 1096 12.26 70.02 -18.47
CA ASP A 1096 12.24 71.44 -18.13
C ASP A 1096 10.88 72.00 -18.56
N VAL A 1097 9.90 71.88 -17.67
CA VAL A 1097 8.53 72.41 -17.83
C VAL A 1097 8.19 73.34 -16.67
N GLU A 1098 7.19 74.19 -16.86
CA GLU A 1098 6.82 75.18 -15.86
C GLU A 1098 6.00 74.59 -14.68
N LEU A 1099 5.20 73.53 -14.91
CA LEU A 1099 4.42 72.83 -13.87
C LEU A 1099 4.59 71.30 -13.92
#